data_AF-A0A7X5I5G3-F1
#
_entry.id   AF-A0A7X5I5G3-F1
#
_cell.length_a   1.000
_cell.length_b   1.000
_cell.length_c   1.000
_cell.angle_alpha   90.00
_cell.angle_beta   90.00
_cell.angle_gamma   90.00
#
_symmetry.space_group_name_H-M   'P 1'
#
loop_
_entity.id
_entity.type
_entity.pdbx_description
1 polymer ?
#
loop_
_entity_poly.entity_id
_entity_poly.type
_entity_poly.pdbx_seq_one_letter_code
_entity_poly.pdbx_strand_id
1 'polypeptide(L)'
;MQKIIREAIFLKRYKNIIAVCMACILASTTVLAQELTQNDEVIQQQNQVYTSPIFIEGKATVTKSSTIYNINPYNPAKIEGLGESGSIRFLHKNGMMEIPLSHPLYKLSDAYADKIVCKNGTWGVERNVGLKIFNGTEDWQKVKEGKFYNKNTTIFECTAPEKVLARNGLCTHFDVHLLESQLKNIYDGISFSENREKIYMRTMNVKNMSTIETLSAYLKAQHDAGTPVKFLYALEECQFEPFEESVQYKLNDIDWQSVGFLDTDTKISTMAETELNQNLFTVKQTGNDIMNQFLSAVTDIKIYGETDQSGFYVMNIATNRDTLGLSIKNDQNHRFYGEIRYDKSDFLSSKPAEIRLEARENAPSTASAEVKINLSKLKAPVEGVYGFDSSTTGINNNCIQQKELILTAYTPVVEGVDIIQYPDNALINGASDNIVLIDKNGNGINTQQGISLLKTNSPMTLALENDNSVKASTEIIKVKKQSGAGLEKTVLFLGDSLINENAYTNCVLELFENDDMNIKLIGTRGTEQNKHEGRGGWSAYDYCNETTKYGFTNPFLNNGKFDFSYYMKNNGYDNVDYVVVSIGVNDLNVVGHNSHDEIIHYFDTIFNSIHQYNANTKIILNIPTMLFSIESTDGAKNTRLEFTKTLIEQYSNKELDGIYLSAISMAINPSMNFKWTESIDKSQPMKVSDTTHPNMHGYRNMATTTYAFLKYLAEIEG
;
A
#
# COMPACT_ATOMS: atom_id res chain seq x y z
N MET A 1 16.31 82.54 -70.46
CA MET A 1 17.65 82.83 -69.89
C MET A 1 17.68 82.35 -68.42
N GLN A 2 17.61 81.06 -68.05
CA GLN A 2 18.05 79.77 -68.63
C GLN A 2 19.56 79.53 -68.77
N LYS A 3 20.44 80.35 -68.16
CA LYS A 3 21.86 79.95 -68.07
C LYS A 3 22.61 80.37 -66.80
N ILE A 4 21.93 80.96 -65.80
CA ILE A 4 22.56 81.32 -64.51
C ILE A 4 21.86 80.62 -63.31
N ILE A 5 20.66 80.08 -63.50
CA ILE A 5 19.94 79.25 -62.50
C ILE A 5 20.44 77.79 -62.49
N ARG A 6 21.26 77.36 -63.46
CA ARG A 6 21.78 75.98 -63.54
C ARG A 6 23.17 75.75 -62.91
N GLU A 7 23.95 76.77 -62.56
CA GLU A 7 25.25 76.62 -61.87
C GLU A 7 25.20 76.97 -60.37
N ALA A 8 24.25 77.80 -59.93
CA ALA A 8 24.03 78.06 -58.50
C ALA A 8 23.34 76.89 -57.76
N ILE A 9 22.67 75.99 -58.48
CA ILE A 9 22.03 74.77 -57.93
C ILE A 9 23.03 73.59 -57.83
N PHE A 10 24.14 73.63 -58.56
CA PHE A 10 25.12 72.53 -58.59
C PHE A 10 26.16 72.61 -57.45
N LEU A 11 26.63 73.81 -57.08
CA LEU A 11 27.61 73.96 -55.97
C LEU A 11 27.00 73.87 -54.56
N LYS A 12 25.69 74.09 -54.41
CA LYS A 12 24.98 73.89 -53.11
C LYS A 12 24.66 72.41 -52.84
N ARG A 13 24.68 71.55 -53.88
CA ARG A 13 24.47 70.10 -53.77
C ARG A 13 25.71 69.34 -53.29
N TYR A 14 26.94 69.77 -53.61
CA TYR A 14 28.15 69.05 -53.18
C TYR A 14 28.56 69.29 -51.72
N LYS A 15 28.29 70.46 -51.13
CA LYS A 15 28.56 70.70 -49.70
C LYS A 15 27.58 69.98 -48.77
N ASN A 16 26.34 69.73 -49.21
CA ASN A 16 25.38 68.92 -48.44
C ASN A 16 25.61 67.40 -48.59
N ILE A 17 26.23 66.93 -49.68
CA ILE A 17 26.55 65.50 -49.84
C ILE A 17 27.72 65.07 -48.94
N ILE A 18 28.74 65.90 -48.74
CA ILE A 18 29.86 65.55 -47.82
C ILE A 18 29.45 65.68 -46.34
N ALA A 19 28.56 66.62 -45.99
CA ALA A 19 28.02 66.71 -44.63
C ALA A 19 27.02 65.58 -44.30
N VAL A 20 26.23 65.12 -45.27
CA VAL A 20 25.32 63.97 -45.10
C VAL A 20 26.10 62.64 -45.06
N CYS A 21 27.20 62.48 -45.81
CA CYS A 21 28.02 61.27 -45.73
C CYS A 21 28.83 61.15 -44.41
N MET A 22 29.28 62.26 -43.79
CA MET A 22 29.91 62.17 -42.45
C MET A 22 28.90 62.04 -41.30
N ALA A 23 27.67 62.55 -41.44
CA ALA A 23 26.61 62.31 -40.46
C ALA A 23 26.07 60.85 -40.55
N CYS A 24 26.06 60.25 -41.73
CA CYS A 24 25.70 58.84 -41.89
C CYS A 24 26.76 57.86 -41.34
N ILE A 25 28.05 58.23 -41.26
CA ILE A 25 29.09 57.36 -40.69
C ILE A 25 29.12 57.42 -39.14
N LEU A 26 28.83 58.57 -38.53
CA LEU A 26 28.76 58.69 -37.07
C LEU A 26 27.43 58.21 -36.47
N ALA A 27 26.33 58.27 -37.23
CA ALA A 27 25.05 57.65 -36.82
C ALA A 27 25.05 56.12 -37.01
N SER A 28 25.81 55.58 -37.97
CA SER A 28 25.96 54.13 -38.10
C SER A 28 26.79 53.51 -36.97
N THR A 29 27.73 54.23 -36.34
CA THR A 29 28.52 53.69 -35.22
C THR A 29 27.78 53.70 -33.88
N THR A 30 26.79 54.58 -33.67
CA THR A 30 25.94 54.52 -32.47
C THR A 30 24.77 53.56 -32.61
N VAL A 31 24.21 53.40 -33.82
CA VAL A 31 23.15 52.40 -34.07
C VAL A 31 23.73 50.98 -34.06
N LEU A 32 24.95 50.73 -34.55
CA LEU A 32 25.59 49.42 -34.42
C LEU A 32 26.06 49.09 -32.98
N ALA A 33 26.37 50.09 -32.14
CA ALA A 33 26.72 49.86 -30.73
C ALA A 33 25.49 49.72 -29.82
N GLN A 34 24.34 50.31 -30.18
CA GLN A 34 23.06 50.05 -29.53
C GLN A 34 22.37 48.78 -30.06
N GLU A 35 22.56 48.39 -31.32
CA GLU A 35 22.11 47.08 -31.81
C GLU A 35 22.99 45.92 -31.30
N LEU A 36 24.23 46.16 -30.86
CA LEU A 36 25.03 45.16 -30.14
C LEU A 36 24.65 45.04 -28.65
N THR A 37 24.16 46.11 -28.01
CA THR A 37 23.74 46.03 -26.59
C THR A 37 22.25 45.73 -26.41
N GLN A 38 21.37 46.05 -27.37
CA GLN A 38 19.97 45.58 -27.36
C GLN A 38 19.79 44.20 -27.98
N ASN A 39 20.66 43.73 -28.88
CA ASN A 39 20.64 42.32 -29.26
C ASN A 39 21.25 41.42 -28.17
N ASP A 40 22.14 41.90 -27.29
CA ASP A 40 22.55 41.08 -26.14
C ASP A 40 21.42 40.94 -25.09
N GLU A 41 20.54 41.94 -24.93
CA GLU A 41 19.36 41.82 -24.05
C GLU A 41 18.17 41.10 -24.71
N VAL A 42 18.00 41.18 -26.04
CA VAL A 42 16.94 40.44 -26.77
C VAL A 42 17.38 39.00 -27.13
N ILE A 43 18.67 38.72 -27.33
CA ILE A 43 19.19 37.34 -27.44
C ILE A 43 19.22 36.66 -26.06
N GLN A 44 19.27 37.42 -24.96
CA GLN A 44 18.99 36.87 -23.62
C GLN A 44 17.49 36.67 -23.32
N GLN A 45 16.57 37.24 -24.11
CA GLN A 45 15.12 37.05 -23.95
C GLN A 45 14.44 36.18 -25.02
N GLN A 46 15.13 35.78 -26.10
CA GLN A 46 14.60 34.86 -27.12
C GLN A 46 15.30 33.49 -27.21
N ASN A 47 16.15 33.15 -26.23
CA ASN A 47 16.61 31.78 -26.00
C ASN A 47 16.22 31.24 -24.61
N GLN A 48 15.15 31.76 -24.00
CA GLN A 48 14.42 30.99 -23.00
C GLN A 48 13.49 29.99 -23.70
N VAL A 49 14.08 28.99 -24.34
CA VAL A 49 13.41 27.70 -24.36
C VAL A 49 13.53 27.22 -22.91
N TYR A 50 12.48 27.43 -22.11
CA TYR A 50 12.28 26.70 -20.86
C TYR A 50 12.08 25.22 -21.23
N THR A 51 13.12 24.55 -21.71
CA THR A 51 13.18 23.10 -21.59
C THR A 51 13.42 22.85 -20.11
N SER A 52 12.41 22.33 -19.41
CA SER A 52 12.61 21.72 -18.09
C SER A 52 13.90 20.90 -18.12
N PRO A 53 14.79 21.03 -17.12
CA PRO A 53 16.07 20.33 -17.15
C PRO A 53 15.80 18.86 -17.35
N ILE A 54 16.40 18.26 -18.35
CA ILE A 54 16.20 16.85 -18.66
C ILE A 54 17.13 15.99 -17.81
N PHE A 55 16.78 14.73 -17.66
CA PHE A 55 17.66 13.72 -17.12
C PHE A 55 17.46 12.38 -17.81
N ILE A 56 18.51 11.55 -17.77
CA ILE A 56 18.45 10.15 -18.16
C ILE A 56 18.43 9.34 -16.88
N GLU A 57 17.37 8.56 -16.67
CA GLU A 57 17.21 7.73 -15.47
C GLU A 57 17.86 6.35 -15.63
N GLY A 58 18.45 5.84 -14.55
CA GLY A 58 18.93 4.47 -14.46
C GLY A 58 17.81 3.43 -14.44
N LYS A 59 18.19 2.15 -14.47
CA LYS A 59 17.26 1.01 -14.37
C LYS A 59 17.86 -0.09 -13.51
N ALA A 60 17.04 -1.02 -13.04
CA ALA A 60 17.53 -2.28 -12.49
C ALA A 60 16.62 -3.42 -12.94
N THR A 61 17.08 -4.21 -13.90
CA THR A 61 16.40 -5.44 -14.31
C THR A 61 17.02 -6.61 -13.55
N VAL A 62 16.21 -7.31 -12.75
CA VAL A 62 16.64 -8.47 -11.98
C VAL A 62 16.15 -9.74 -12.67
N THR A 63 17.09 -10.56 -13.15
CA THR A 63 16.79 -11.84 -13.80
C THR A 63 17.35 -12.98 -12.95
N LYS A 64 16.49 -13.77 -12.31
CA LYS A 64 16.91 -14.95 -11.54
C LYS A 64 17.32 -16.09 -12.48
N SER A 65 18.35 -16.86 -12.11
CA SER A 65 18.72 -18.08 -12.86
C SER A 65 17.60 -19.12 -12.89
N SER A 66 16.87 -19.25 -11.77
CA SER A 66 15.62 -19.98 -11.66
C SER A 66 14.59 -19.14 -10.91
N THR A 67 13.38 -19.06 -11.46
CA THR A 67 12.26 -18.34 -10.86
C THR A 67 11.61 -19.09 -9.69
N ILE A 68 11.90 -20.39 -9.55
CA ILE A 68 11.35 -21.26 -8.49
C ILE A 68 12.05 -21.02 -7.15
N TYR A 69 13.33 -20.66 -7.18
CA TYR A 69 14.14 -20.51 -5.98
C TYR A 69 14.39 -19.04 -5.65
N ASN A 70 14.60 -18.76 -4.36
CA ASN A 70 15.08 -17.47 -3.89
C ASN A 70 16.50 -17.18 -4.37
N ILE A 71 16.92 -15.93 -4.28
CA ILE A 71 18.29 -15.55 -4.64
C ILE A 71 19.21 -16.10 -3.55
N ASN A 72 20.16 -16.93 -3.96
CA ASN A 72 21.14 -17.53 -3.06
C ASN A 72 22.42 -17.84 -3.84
N PRO A 73 23.52 -18.22 -3.16
CA PRO A 73 24.80 -18.49 -3.82
C PRO A 73 24.77 -19.57 -4.92
N TYR A 74 23.77 -20.45 -4.94
CA TYR A 74 23.57 -21.47 -5.97
C TYR A 74 22.51 -21.11 -7.01
N ASN A 75 21.69 -20.08 -6.75
CA ASN A 75 20.71 -19.53 -7.67
C ASN A 75 20.91 -18.02 -7.79
N PRO A 76 22.03 -17.56 -8.37
CA PRO A 76 22.31 -16.14 -8.47
C PRO A 76 21.32 -15.46 -9.42
N ALA A 77 21.08 -14.18 -9.17
CA ALA A 77 20.40 -13.28 -10.08
C ALA A 77 21.41 -12.43 -10.84
N LYS A 78 21.08 -12.12 -12.08
CA LYS A 78 21.71 -11.05 -12.85
C LYS A 78 20.98 -9.75 -12.55
N ILE A 79 21.71 -8.69 -12.22
CA ILE A 79 21.16 -7.34 -12.10
C ILE A 79 21.80 -6.46 -13.16
N GLU A 80 20.97 -5.90 -14.03
CA GLU A 80 21.40 -5.08 -15.17
C GLU A 80 20.89 -3.65 -15.01
N GLY A 81 21.81 -2.69 -15.10
CA GLY A 81 21.54 -1.26 -15.13
C GLY A 81 21.52 -0.69 -16.54
N LEU A 82 21.44 0.63 -16.64
CA LEU A 82 21.57 1.33 -17.92
C LEU A 82 23.05 1.58 -18.23
N GLY A 83 23.48 1.29 -19.46
CA GLY A 83 24.88 1.47 -19.88
C GLY A 83 25.83 0.36 -19.39
N GLU A 84 25.39 -0.91 -19.39
CA GLU A 84 26.20 -2.08 -19.03
C GLU A 84 27.50 -2.23 -19.84
N SER A 85 27.61 -1.61 -21.02
CA SER A 85 28.86 -1.55 -21.79
C SER A 85 29.91 -0.58 -21.21
N GLY A 86 29.62 0.10 -20.09
CA GLY A 86 30.48 1.14 -19.53
C GLY A 86 30.25 2.52 -20.15
N SER A 87 29.23 2.66 -20.98
CA SER A 87 28.85 3.91 -21.62
C SER A 87 27.39 3.89 -22.06
N ILE A 88 26.81 5.08 -22.24
CA ILE A 88 25.50 5.25 -22.90
C ILE A 88 25.75 5.87 -24.27
N ARG A 89 25.16 5.26 -25.31
CA ARG A 89 25.35 5.67 -26.70
C ARG A 89 24.05 6.17 -27.31
N PHE A 90 24.14 7.29 -28.02
CA PHE A 90 23.01 7.87 -28.74
C PHE A 90 23.44 8.55 -30.03
N LEU A 91 22.49 8.67 -30.94
CA LEU A 91 22.61 9.35 -32.23
C LEU A 91 22.08 10.77 -32.10
N HIS A 92 22.88 11.71 -32.61
CA HIS A 92 22.59 13.13 -32.70
C HIS A 92 22.84 13.61 -34.15
N LYS A 93 22.37 14.81 -34.52
CA LYS A 93 22.52 15.39 -35.89
C LYS A 93 23.95 15.36 -36.44
N ASN A 94 24.96 15.38 -35.57
CA ASN A 94 26.38 15.38 -35.93
C ASN A 94 27.05 13.99 -35.85
N GLY A 95 26.30 12.92 -35.59
CA GLY A 95 26.80 11.54 -35.50
C GLY A 95 26.51 10.85 -34.16
N MET A 96 27.20 9.73 -33.92
CA MET A 96 27.09 8.95 -32.69
C MET A 96 27.89 9.61 -31.56
N MET A 97 27.27 9.72 -30.39
CA MET A 97 27.90 10.16 -29.16
C MET A 97 27.91 9.02 -28.14
N GLU A 98 28.93 9.04 -27.29
CA GLU A 98 29.13 8.10 -26.21
C GLU A 98 29.43 8.88 -24.93
N ILE A 99 28.62 8.64 -23.89
CA ILE A 99 28.85 9.15 -22.53
C ILE A 99 29.51 8.04 -21.73
N PRO A 100 30.75 8.21 -21.26
CA PRO A 100 31.40 7.21 -20.42
C PRO A 100 30.72 7.16 -19.04
N LEU A 101 30.61 5.96 -18.48
CA LEU A 101 30.10 5.72 -17.13
C LEU A 101 31.16 5.00 -16.29
N SER A 102 31.33 5.43 -15.04
CA SER A 102 32.16 4.73 -14.05
C SER A 102 31.63 3.32 -13.75
N HIS A 103 30.31 3.17 -13.75
CA HIS A 103 29.55 1.92 -13.74
C HIS A 103 28.11 2.20 -14.21
N PRO A 104 27.31 1.15 -14.52
CA PRO A 104 25.94 1.31 -15.00
C PRO A 104 25.08 2.17 -14.05
N LEU A 105 24.05 2.81 -14.60
CA LEU A 105 23.09 3.61 -13.83
C LEU A 105 22.00 2.69 -13.28
N TYR A 106 21.85 2.66 -11.96
CA TYR A 106 20.88 1.78 -11.29
C TYR A 106 19.65 2.54 -10.78
N LYS A 107 18.52 1.83 -10.67
CA LYS A 107 17.29 2.33 -10.03
C LYS A 107 16.76 1.30 -9.04
N LEU A 108 16.66 1.67 -7.78
CA LEU A 108 16.03 0.86 -6.73
C LEU A 108 14.56 1.25 -6.52
N SER A 109 14.24 2.54 -6.62
CA SER A 109 12.88 3.09 -6.55
C SER A 109 12.80 4.43 -7.26
N ASP A 110 11.64 5.08 -7.30
CA ASP A 110 11.49 6.41 -7.91
C ASP A 110 12.33 7.47 -7.19
N ALA A 111 12.47 7.37 -5.87
CA ALA A 111 13.33 8.24 -5.07
C ALA A 111 14.82 7.87 -5.13
N TYR A 112 15.14 6.59 -5.32
CA TYR A 112 16.51 6.07 -5.34
C TYR A 112 16.89 5.57 -6.74
N ALA A 113 17.09 6.53 -7.65
CA ALA A 113 17.51 6.30 -9.02
C ALA A 113 18.75 7.13 -9.37
N ASP A 114 19.77 6.50 -9.94
CA ASP A 114 20.89 7.21 -10.56
C ASP A 114 20.40 7.98 -11.79
N LYS A 115 20.94 9.18 -12.01
CA LYS A 115 20.52 10.07 -13.09
C LYS A 115 21.71 10.73 -13.77
N ILE A 116 21.72 10.79 -15.10
CA ILE A 116 22.54 11.78 -15.80
C ILE A 116 21.74 13.07 -15.84
N VAL A 117 22.31 14.14 -15.30
CA VAL A 117 21.61 15.43 -15.14
C VAL A 117 22.60 16.60 -15.22
N CYS A 118 22.10 17.76 -15.64
CA CYS A 118 22.83 19.02 -15.56
C CYS A 118 22.48 19.76 -14.26
N LYS A 119 23.44 19.92 -13.36
CA LYS A 119 23.30 20.70 -12.12
C LYS A 119 24.15 21.95 -12.20
N ASN A 120 23.54 23.12 -12.03
CA ASN A 120 24.24 24.41 -12.04
C ASN A 120 25.15 24.59 -13.28
N GLY A 121 24.69 24.15 -14.46
CA GLY A 121 25.45 24.24 -15.72
C GLY A 121 26.51 23.16 -15.93
N THR A 122 26.66 22.20 -15.01
CA THR A 122 27.60 21.08 -15.13
C THR A 122 26.83 19.77 -15.28
N TRP A 123 27.09 19.02 -16.35
CA TRP A 123 26.58 17.66 -16.54
C TRP A 123 27.35 16.65 -15.71
N GLY A 124 26.66 15.64 -15.21
CA GLY A 124 27.29 14.54 -14.51
C GLY A 124 26.31 13.45 -14.17
N VAL A 125 26.81 12.44 -13.48
CA VAL A 125 25.97 11.41 -12.89
C VAL A 125 25.65 11.79 -11.45
N GLU A 126 24.38 11.99 -11.15
CA GLU A 126 23.85 11.99 -9.79
C GLU A 126 23.63 10.53 -9.36
N ARG A 127 24.47 10.03 -8.46
CA ARG A 127 24.35 8.72 -7.83
C ARG A 127 23.43 8.80 -6.63
N ASN A 128 22.36 8.02 -6.67
CA ASN A 128 21.46 7.78 -5.54
C ASN A 128 21.49 6.31 -5.09
N VAL A 129 22.12 5.44 -5.88
CA VAL A 129 22.29 4.01 -5.60
C VAL A 129 23.77 3.72 -5.36
N GLY A 130 24.08 3.18 -4.18
CA GLY A 130 25.41 2.69 -3.84
C GLY A 130 25.63 1.30 -4.42
N LEU A 131 26.86 0.99 -4.80
CA LEU A 131 27.26 -0.29 -5.38
C LEU A 131 28.46 -0.85 -4.62
N LYS A 132 28.25 -1.95 -3.90
CA LYS A 132 29.33 -2.76 -3.32
C LYS A 132 29.55 -4.00 -4.17
N ILE A 133 30.74 -4.07 -4.79
CA ILE A 133 31.26 -5.29 -5.40
C ILE A 133 32.16 -5.97 -4.37
N PHE A 134 31.88 -7.23 -4.07
CA PHE A 134 32.70 -8.03 -3.17
C PHE A 134 33.74 -8.82 -3.95
N ASN A 135 35.00 -8.75 -3.53
CA ASN A 135 36.14 -9.42 -4.17
C ASN A 135 36.94 -10.31 -3.22
N GLY A 136 36.52 -10.40 -1.94
CA GLY A 136 37.17 -11.23 -0.92
C GLY A 136 38.32 -10.54 -0.19
N THR A 137 38.58 -9.25 -0.42
CA THR A 137 39.60 -8.47 0.32
C THR A 137 39.00 -7.61 1.43
N GLU A 138 37.71 -7.75 1.71
CA GLU A 138 37.04 -6.96 2.75
C GLU A 138 37.52 -7.36 4.16
N ASP A 139 37.31 -6.46 5.13
CA ASP A 139 37.72 -6.59 6.52
C ASP A 139 36.78 -7.51 7.32
N TRP A 140 36.55 -8.72 6.80
CA TRP A 140 35.60 -9.68 7.34
C TRP A 140 35.90 -10.09 8.78
N GLN A 141 34.86 -10.09 9.60
CA GLN A 141 34.86 -10.64 10.95
C GLN A 141 33.68 -11.59 11.10
N LYS A 142 33.81 -12.59 11.98
CA LYS A 142 32.68 -13.45 12.34
C LYS A 142 31.87 -12.76 13.44
N VAL A 143 30.55 -12.65 13.24
CA VAL A 143 29.65 -12.06 14.24
C VAL A 143 29.57 -12.98 15.46
N LYS A 144 29.63 -12.40 16.67
CA LYS A 144 29.54 -13.15 17.93
C LYS A 144 28.15 -13.81 18.07
N GLU A 145 28.14 -15.05 18.53
CA GLU A 145 26.92 -15.84 18.75
C GLU A 145 26.00 -15.16 19.79
N GLY A 146 24.67 -15.18 19.56
CA GLY A 146 23.67 -14.78 20.55
C GLY A 146 22.57 -13.82 20.09
N LYS A 147 22.75 -13.09 18.97
CA LYS A 147 21.72 -12.15 18.45
C LYS A 147 20.78 -12.75 17.39
N PHE A 148 21.16 -13.83 16.72
CA PHE A 148 20.43 -14.40 15.59
C PHE A 148 19.78 -15.74 15.94
N TYR A 149 18.58 -15.97 15.42
CA TYR A 149 17.70 -17.09 15.81
C TYR A 149 18.31 -18.48 15.56
N ASN A 150 19.08 -18.64 14.48
CA ASN A 150 19.64 -19.94 14.08
C ASN A 150 21.15 -20.04 14.32
N LYS A 151 21.54 -20.91 15.25
CA LYS A 151 22.94 -21.20 15.61
C LYS A 151 23.69 -22.04 14.55
N ASN A 152 22.98 -22.65 13.60
CA ASN A 152 23.55 -23.49 12.55
C ASN A 152 23.96 -22.69 11.29
N THR A 153 23.86 -21.36 11.34
CA THR A 153 24.29 -20.46 10.25
C THR A 153 25.54 -19.70 10.65
N THR A 154 26.38 -19.36 9.69
CA THR A 154 27.52 -18.45 9.94
C THR A 154 27.17 -17.07 9.44
N ILE A 155 27.51 -16.04 10.23
CA ILE A 155 27.28 -14.66 9.87
C ILE A 155 28.62 -13.93 9.93
N PHE A 156 28.92 -13.23 8.85
CA PHE A 156 30.10 -12.42 8.70
C PHE A 156 29.70 -10.95 8.66
N GLU A 157 30.58 -10.09 9.15
CA GLU A 157 30.43 -8.64 9.05
C GLU A 157 31.66 -8.02 8.39
N CYS A 158 31.45 -7.04 7.53
CA CYS A 158 32.51 -6.17 7.01
C CYS A 158 32.08 -4.70 7.14
N THR A 159 33.02 -3.78 6.99
CA THR A 159 32.74 -2.34 7.00
C THR A 159 31.86 -1.95 5.82
N ALA A 160 30.82 -1.15 6.09
CA ALA A 160 30.00 -0.53 5.06
C ALA A 160 30.79 0.60 4.38
N PRO A 161 30.73 0.71 3.04
CA PRO A 161 31.53 1.68 2.30
C PRO A 161 31.04 3.14 2.48
N GLU A 162 29.72 3.35 2.58
CA GLU A 162 29.13 4.66 2.86
C GLU A 162 28.01 4.57 3.89
N LYS A 163 27.49 5.74 4.30
CA LYS A 163 26.33 5.85 5.18
C LYS A 163 25.03 5.59 4.41
N VAL A 164 24.07 4.99 5.11
CA VAL A 164 22.73 4.68 4.59
C VAL A 164 21.68 5.07 5.62
N LEU A 165 20.51 5.57 5.20
CA LEU A 165 19.35 5.74 6.08
C LEU A 165 18.37 4.58 5.87
N ALA A 166 17.83 4.47 4.66
CA ALA A 166 17.00 3.37 4.22
C ALA A 166 17.86 2.12 3.99
N ARG A 167 17.51 1.00 4.66
CA ARG A 167 18.33 -0.23 4.66
C ARG A 167 17.89 -1.24 3.59
N ASN A 168 17.35 -0.75 2.48
CA ASN A 168 16.86 -1.56 1.37
C ASN A 168 17.89 -1.67 0.24
N GLY A 169 17.73 -2.67 -0.62
CA GLY A 169 18.64 -2.88 -1.73
C GLY A 169 18.32 -4.12 -2.56
N LEU A 170 19.24 -4.46 -3.47
CA LEU A 170 19.20 -5.66 -4.30
C LEU A 170 20.57 -6.34 -4.27
N CYS A 171 20.61 -7.67 -4.24
CA CYS A 171 21.85 -8.41 -4.30
C CYS A 171 21.74 -9.58 -5.29
N THR A 172 22.86 -9.84 -5.96
CA THR A 172 22.97 -10.90 -6.99
C THR A 172 22.99 -12.30 -6.40
N HIS A 173 23.45 -12.48 -5.15
CA HIS A 173 23.70 -13.82 -4.58
C HIS A 173 23.05 -14.05 -3.21
N PHE A 174 22.41 -13.04 -2.63
CA PHE A 174 21.77 -13.14 -1.32
C PHE A 174 20.44 -12.39 -1.35
N ASP A 175 19.43 -12.90 -0.65
CA ASP A 175 18.23 -12.12 -0.39
C ASP A 175 18.58 -10.93 0.51
N VAL A 176 18.08 -9.74 0.16
CA VAL A 176 18.32 -8.52 0.94
C VAL A 176 17.23 -8.42 2.02
N HIS A 177 17.66 -8.29 3.27
CA HIS A 177 16.77 -8.20 4.42
C HIS A 177 16.97 -6.90 5.19
N LEU A 178 15.89 -6.36 5.75
CA LEU A 178 15.98 -5.46 6.90
C LEU A 178 16.55 -6.23 8.10
N LEU A 179 17.23 -5.52 9.01
CA LEU A 179 17.93 -6.16 10.14
C LEU A 179 16.99 -7.05 10.97
N GLU A 180 15.78 -6.59 11.29
CA GLU A 180 14.82 -7.38 12.07
C GLU A 180 14.45 -8.71 11.38
N SER A 181 14.25 -8.67 10.06
CA SER A 181 14.00 -9.86 9.25
C SER A 181 15.23 -10.77 9.26
N GLN A 182 16.43 -10.21 9.11
CA GLN A 182 17.68 -10.97 9.13
C GLN A 182 17.93 -11.65 10.49
N LEU A 183 17.58 -11.03 11.62
CA LEU A 183 17.73 -11.63 12.96
C LEU A 183 16.95 -12.96 13.08
N LYS A 184 15.80 -13.07 12.41
CA LYS A 184 14.91 -14.24 12.42
C LYS A 184 15.11 -15.16 11.20
N ASN A 185 15.68 -14.64 10.11
CA ASN A 185 15.98 -15.39 8.90
C ASN A 185 16.84 -16.62 9.24
N ILE A 186 16.72 -17.66 8.42
CA ILE A 186 17.51 -18.87 8.54
C ILE A 186 18.28 -19.18 7.25
N TYR A 187 17.96 -18.51 6.14
CA TYR A 187 18.56 -18.73 4.82
C TYR A 187 19.71 -17.76 4.53
N ASP A 188 20.34 -17.92 3.37
CA ASP A 188 21.38 -17.00 2.89
C ASP A 188 20.79 -15.59 2.72
N GLY A 189 21.46 -14.58 3.29
CA GLY A 189 20.92 -13.23 3.26
C GLY A 189 21.93 -12.15 3.59
N ILE A 190 21.65 -10.92 3.17
CA ILE A 190 22.49 -9.74 3.37
C ILE A 190 21.68 -8.59 3.98
N SER A 191 22.27 -7.85 4.92
CA SER A 191 21.62 -6.69 5.55
C SER A 191 22.64 -5.69 6.07
N PHE A 192 22.22 -4.47 6.39
CA PHE A 192 23.03 -3.56 7.20
C PHE A 192 22.92 -3.85 8.69
N SER A 193 23.94 -3.48 9.46
CA SER A 193 23.94 -3.52 10.92
C SER A 193 23.05 -2.46 11.55
N GLU A 194 22.86 -2.55 12.87
CA GLU A 194 22.02 -1.63 13.65
C GLU A 194 22.48 -0.18 13.54
N ASN A 195 23.79 0.06 13.65
CA ASN A 195 24.40 1.39 13.49
C ASN A 195 24.70 1.75 12.02
N ARG A 196 24.49 0.81 11.09
CA ARG A 196 24.70 0.93 9.63
C ARG A 196 26.15 1.13 9.20
N GLU A 197 27.09 0.85 10.09
CA GLU A 197 28.53 0.92 9.80
C GLU A 197 29.06 -0.41 9.27
N LYS A 198 28.26 -1.48 9.34
CA LYS A 198 28.63 -2.82 8.90
C LYS A 198 27.58 -3.41 7.96
N ILE A 199 28.03 -4.32 7.10
CA ILE A 199 27.19 -5.20 6.29
C ILE A 199 27.28 -6.60 6.88
N TYR A 200 26.13 -7.20 7.19
CA TYR A 200 26.03 -8.60 7.60
C TYR A 200 25.74 -9.50 6.40
N MET A 201 26.51 -10.58 6.28
CA MET A 201 26.30 -11.64 5.29
C MET A 201 26.12 -12.96 6.01
N ARG A 202 24.93 -13.54 5.90
CA ARG A 202 24.61 -14.87 6.43
C ARG A 202 24.81 -15.92 5.35
N THR A 203 25.42 -17.03 5.75
CA THR A 203 25.52 -18.25 4.95
C THR A 203 24.87 -19.42 5.70
N MET A 204 23.99 -20.14 4.99
CA MET A 204 23.32 -21.35 5.47
C MET A 204 23.60 -22.53 4.53
N ASN A 205 23.39 -22.35 3.22
CA ASN A 205 23.34 -23.46 2.28
C ASN A 205 24.69 -23.82 1.66
N VAL A 206 25.66 -22.90 1.69
CA VAL A 206 26.96 -23.17 1.04
C VAL A 206 27.77 -24.14 1.89
N LYS A 207 27.86 -25.40 1.44
CA LYS A 207 28.67 -26.44 2.09
C LYS A 207 30.08 -25.89 2.32
N ASN A 208 30.45 -25.69 3.59
CA ASN A 208 31.77 -25.27 4.07
C ASN A 208 32.11 -23.76 4.05
N MET A 209 31.14 -22.85 3.87
CA MET A 209 31.40 -21.40 4.07
C MET A 209 31.17 -20.98 5.53
N SER A 210 32.05 -21.42 6.43
CA SER A 210 31.94 -21.22 7.88
C SER A 210 33.09 -20.43 8.52
N THR A 211 34.10 -20.07 7.72
CA THR A 211 35.27 -19.30 8.13
C THR A 211 35.47 -18.07 7.24
N ILE A 212 36.25 -17.09 7.71
CA ILE A 212 36.55 -15.88 6.95
C ILE A 212 37.29 -16.23 5.65
N GLU A 213 38.20 -17.20 5.70
CA GLU A 213 39.00 -17.65 4.55
C GLU A 213 38.10 -18.29 3.48
N THR A 214 37.11 -19.09 3.89
CA THR A 214 36.20 -19.76 2.96
C THR A 214 35.21 -18.79 2.32
N LEU A 215 34.71 -17.80 3.06
CA LEU A 215 33.94 -16.69 2.50
C LEU A 215 34.77 -15.88 1.50
N SER A 216 35.97 -15.45 1.92
CA SER A 216 36.85 -14.61 1.10
C SER A 216 37.25 -15.32 -0.20
N ALA A 217 37.56 -16.62 -0.12
CA ALA A 217 37.87 -17.44 -1.28
C ALA A 217 36.66 -17.57 -2.23
N TYR A 218 35.45 -17.73 -1.70
CA TYR A 218 34.24 -17.77 -2.52
C TYR A 218 34.00 -16.45 -3.24
N LEU A 219 34.06 -15.31 -2.53
CA LEU A 219 33.86 -13.99 -3.11
C LEU A 219 34.91 -13.70 -4.18
N LYS A 220 36.18 -14.05 -3.91
CA LYS A 220 37.26 -13.95 -4.88
C LYS A 220 37.01 -14.82 -6.12
N ALA A 221 36.58 -16.07 -5.93
CA ALA A 221 36.29 -16.97 -7.05
C ALA A 221 35.15 -16.43 -7.94
N GLN A 222 34.08 -15.90 -7.34
CA GLN A 222 32.99 -15.25 -8.08
C GLN A 222 33.48 -14.02 -8.85
N HIS A 223 34.30 -13.19 -8.21
CA HIS A 223 34.88 -12.01 -8.83
C HIS A 223 35.80 -12.36 -10.01
N ASP A 224 36.74 -13.28 -9.82
CA ASP A 224 37.68 -13.73 -10.85
C ASP A 224 36.96 -14.43 -12.02
N ALA A 225 35.81 -15.06 -11.77
CA ALA A 225 34.97 -15.67 -12.80
C ALA A 225 34.10 -14.67 -13.58
N GLY A 226 34.12 -13.38 -13.23
CA GLY A 226 33.30 -12.35 -13.88
C GLY A 226 31.84 -12.33 -13.42
N THR A 227 31.49 -13.05 -12.34
CA THR A 227 30.16 -13.08 -11.72
C THR A 227 30.21 -12.61 -10.27
N PRO A 228 30.78 -11.42 -9.99
CA PRO A 228 30.99 -10.98 -8.62
C PRO A 228 29.67 -10.84 -7.85
N VAL A 229 29.74 -11.00 -6.53
CA VAL A 229 28.62 -10.61 -5.67
C VAL A 229 28.50 -9.09 -5.69
N LYS A 230 27.44 -8.59 -6.33
CA LYS A 230 27.04 -7.18 -6.33
C LYS A 230 25.91 -6.95 -5.33
N PHE A 231 26.05 -5.92 -4.50
CA PHE A 231 25.02 -5.40 -3.60
C PHE A 231 24.75 -3.93 -3.89
N LEU A 232 23.52 -3.63 -4.32
CA LEU A 232 23.00 -2.30 -4.58
C LEU A 232 22.18 -1.84 -3.38
N TYR A 233 22.33 -0.59 -2.93
CA TYR A 233 21.62 -0.06 -1.76
C TYR A 233 21.32 1.45 -1.89
N ALA A 234 20.34 1.91 -1.12
CA ALA A 234 19.94 3.32 -1.11
C ALA A 234 20.99 4.19 -0.38
N LEU A 235 21.49 5.23 -1.04
CA LEU A 235 22.42 6.19 -0.43
C LEU A 235 21.67 7.19 0.46
N GLU A 236 22.29 7.58 1.59
CA GLU A 236 21.79 8.68 2.42
C GLU A 236 21.84 10.03 1.66
N GLU A 237 23.02 10.39 1.17
CA GLU A 237 23.24 11.60 0.37
C GLU A 237 23.55 11.24 -1.08
N CYS A 238 23.10 12.06 -2.03
CA CYS A 238 23.49 11.85 -3.44
C CYS A 238 24.97 12.21 -3.63
N GLN A 239 25.67 11.45 -4.48
CA GLN A 239 27.01 11.80 -4.94
C GLN A 239 26.93 12.32 -6.37
N PHE A 240 27.67 13.37 -6.71
CA PHE A 240 27.67 13.92 -8.07
C PHE A 240 29.04 13.70 -8.73
N GLU A 241 29.06 12.97 -9.83
CA GLU A 241 30.23 12.66 -10.64
C GLU A 241 30.20 13.55 -11.90
N PRO A 242 30.91 14.70 -11.92
CA PRO A 242 30.92 15.58 -13.10
C PRO A 242 31.65 14.89 -14.26
N PHE A 243 31.14 15.08 -15.48
CA PHE A 243 31.85 14.62 -16.66
C PHE A 243 33.02 15.54 -17.03
N GLU A 244 34.04 14.98 -17.67
CA GLU A 244 35.17 15.69 -18.27
C GLU A 244 34.72 16.79 -19.25
N GLU A 245 35.51 17.86 -19.40
CA GLU A 245 35.17 19.03 -20.25
C GLU A 245 34.76 18.63 -21.67
N SER A 246 35.44 17.65 -22.27
CA SER A 246 35.14 17.18 -23.63
C SER A 246 33.73 16.58 -23.77
N VAL A 247 33.17 16.03 -22.69
CA VAL A 247 31.80 15.51 -22.64
C VAL A 247 30.82 16.64 -22.30
N GLN A 248 31.19 17.57 -21.43
CA GLN A 248 30.39 18.77 -21.12
C GLN A 248 30.01 19.55 -22.38
N TYR A 249 31.02 19.91 -23.20
CA TYR A 249 30.80 20.65 -24.43
C TYR A 249 29.86 19.93 -25.38
N LYS A 250 30.01 18.60 -25.48
CA LYS A 250 29.16 17.76 -26.32
C LYS A 250 27.72 17.73 -25.80
N LEU A 251 27.50 17.56 -24.50
CA LEU A 251 26.16 17.49 -23.91
C LEU A 251 25.41 18.83 -24.00
N ASN A 252 26.14 19.95 -23.93
CA ASN A 252 25.57 21.28 -24.08
C ASN A 252 25.15 21.62 -25.52
N ASP A 253 25.72 20.98 -26.54
CA ASP A 253 25.38 21.19 -27.96
C ASP A 253 24.20 20.31 -28.43
N ILE A 254 23.72 19.39 -27.60
CA ILE A 254 22.67 18.44 -27.97
C ILE A 254 21.30 19.12 -27.99
N ASP A 255 20.60 18.94 -29.11
CA ASP A 255 19.14 19.07 -29.14
C ASP A 255 18.50 17.77 -28.66
N TRP A 256 18.14 17.74 -27.38
CA TRP A 256 17.62 16.57 -26.69
C TRP A 256 16.22 16.14 -27.14
N GLN A 257 15.52 16.95 -27.93
CA GLN A 257 14.25 16.54 -28.55
C GLN A 257 14.47 15.66 -29.80
N SER A 258 15.69 15.62 -30.31
CA SER A 258 16.05 14.96 -31.59
C SER A 258 16.96 13.75 -31.44
N VAL A 259 17.34 13.37 -30.21
CA VAL A 259 18.28 12.26 -29.97
C VAL A 259 17.59 10.89 -30.05
N GLY A 260 18.28 9.91 -30.64
CA GLY A 260 17.87 8.50 -30.63
C GLY A 260 18.87 7.64 -29.87
N PHE A 261 18.42 6.93 -28.83
CA PHE A 261 19.30 6.06 -28.04
C PHE A 261 19.52 4.71 -28.71
N LEU A 262 20.74 4.19 -28.59
CA LEU A 262 21.10 2.84 -29.02
C LEU A 262 20.92 1.82 -27.88
N ASP A 263 21.05 2.28 -26.63
CA ASP A 263 20.77 1.48 -25.44
C ASP A 263 19.25 1.30 -25.26
N THR A 264 18.82 0.05 -25.12
CA THR A 264 17.39 -0.28 -24.95
C THR A 264 16.86 0.29 -23.63
N ASP A 265 15.58 0.72 -23.67
CA ASP A 265 14.83 1.19 -22.51
C ASP A 265 15.39 2.48 -21.87
N THR A 266 16.15 3.27 -22.63
CA THR A 266 16.63 4.58 -22.15
C THR A 266 15.46 5.55 -22.07
N LYS A 267 15.21 6.11 -20.88
CA LYS A 267 14.15 7.09 -20.64
C LYS A 267 14.75 8.48 -20.45
N ILE A 268 14.54 9.38 -21.41
CA ILE A 268 14.65 10.82 -21.15
C ILE A 268 13.40 11.24 -20.41
N SER A 269 13.60 11.89 -19.28
CA SER A 269 12.54 12.58 -18.57
C SER A 269 12.91 14.05 -18.42
N THR A 270 11.92 14.91 -18.37
CA THR A 270 12.09 16.25 -17.82
C THR A 270 12.04 16.15 -16.30
N MET A 271 12.83 16.94 -15.58
CA MET A 271 12.61 17.19 -14.16
C MET A 271 11.24 17.82 -14.05
N ALA A 272 10.25 17.00 -13.71
CA ALA A 272 8.93 17.48 -13.35
C ALA A 272 9.05 18.18 -12.00
N GLU A 273 8.36 19.31 -11.84
CA GLU A 273 8.07 19.80 -10.50
C GLU A 273 7.38 18.67 -9.72
N THR A 274 7.71 18.55 -8.44
CA THR A 274 7.08 17.58 -7.56
C THR A 274 5.56 17.79 -7.58
N GLU A 275 4.84 16.95 -8.31
CA GLU A 275 3.39 17.03 -8.41
C GLU A 275 2.79 16.59 -7.08
N LEU A 276 2.28 17.57 -6.33
CA LEU A 276 1.60 17.28 -5.07
C LEU A 276 0.25 16.62 -5.36
N ASN A 277 -0.12 15.68 -4.50
CA ASN A 277 -1.47 15.15 -4.49
C ASN A 277 -2.43 16.21 -3.91
N GLN A 278 -3.00 17.03 -4.79
CA GLN A 278 -3.91 18.13 -4.44
C GLN A 278 -5.24 17.66 -3.82
N ASN A 279 -5.52 16.35 -3.87
CA ASN A 279 -6.70 15.82 -3.21
C ASN A 279 -6.49 15.77 -1.70
N LEU A 280 -5.28 15.47 -1.21
CA LEU A 280 -5.05 15.25 0.22
C LEU A 280 -4.95 16.56 0.98
N PHE A 281 -4.07 17.43 0.50
CA PHE A 281 -3.85 18.74 1.08
C PHE A 281 -4.19 19.81 0.03
N THR A 282 -4.73 20.95 0.47
CA THR A 282 -5.26 22.05 -0.34
C THR A 282 -4.17 22.91 -1.00
N VAL A 283 -2.91 22.49 -0.92
CA VAL A 283 -1.75 23.25 -1.37
C VAL A 283 -1.20 22.74 -2.71
N LYS A 284 -0.77 23.67 -3.56
CA LYS A 284 -0.05 23.35 -4.81
C LYS A 284 1.45 23.16 -4.62
N GLN A 285 2.07 23.95 -3.74
CA GLN A 285 3.46 23.88 -3.30
C GLN A 285 3.60 24.51 -1.91
N THR A 286 4.42 23.92 -1.03
CA THR A 286 4.65 24.40 0.35
C THR A 286 5.81 25.38 0.47
N GLY A 287 6.59 25.57 -0.60
CA GLY A 287 7.83 26.34 -0.59
C GLY A 287 9.01 25.61 0.07
N ASN A 288 8.86 24.34 0.44
CA ASN A 288 9.94 23.51 0.97
C ASN A 288 10.00 22.15 0.24
N ASP A 289 11.14 21.86 -0.39
CA ASP A 289 11.28 20.67 -1.25
C ASP A 289 11.10 19.35 -0.51
N ILE A 290 11.58 19.25 0.74
CA ILE A 290 11.43 18.04 1.56
C ILE A 290 9.95 17.81 1.88
N MET A 291 9.25 18.86 2.30
CA MET A 291 7.81 18.80 2.56
C MET A 291 7.03 18.46 1.28
N ASN A 292 7.35 19.11 0.17
CA ASN A 292 6.72 18.83 -1.12
C ASN A 292 6.91 17.36 -1.53
N GLN A 293 8.13 16.84 -1.41
CA GLN A 293 8.41 15.43 -1.69
C GLN A 293 7.62 14.51 -0.76
N PHE A 294 7.59 14.82 0.54
CA PHE A 294 6.78 14.08 1.51
C PHE A 294 5.29 14.05 1.11
N LEU A 295 4.68 15.22 0.87
CA LEU A 295 3.26 15.32 0.53
C LEU A 295 2.92 14.67 -0.82
N SER A 296 3.85 14.67 -1.78
CA SER A 296 3.69 13.92 -3.05
C SER A 296 3.71 12.41 -2.87
N ALA A 297 4.35 11.93 -1.81
CA ALA A 297 4.37 10.53 -1.44
C ALA A 297 3.17 10.12 -0.58
N VAL A 298 2.50 11.05 0.11
CA VAL A 298 1.26 10.75 0.84
C VAL A 298 0.19 10.34 -0.16
N THR A 299 -0.48 9.23 0.12
CA THR A 299 -1.53 8.65 -0.72
C THR A 299 -2.91 8.73 -0.10
N ASP A 300 -3.01 8.77 1.23
CA ASP A 300 -4.27 8.79 1.97
C ASP A 300 -4.06 9.34 3.38
N ILE A 301 -5.11 9.93 3.95
CA ILE A 301 -5.13 10.41 5.34
C ILE A 301 -6.49 10.15 5.98
N LYS A 302 -6.47 9.73 7.25
CA LYS A 302 -7.63 9.27 7.99
C LYS A 302 -7.59 9.88 9.38
N ILE A 303 -8.69 10.49 9.84
CA ILE A 303 -8.78 11.20 11.13
C ILE A 303 -9.93 10.58 11.94
N TYR A 304 -9.64 10.16 13.17
CA TYR A 304 -10.58 9.47 14.06
C TYR A 304 -10.78 10.25 15.37
N GLY A 305 -11.99 10.16 15.94
CA GLY A 305 -12.28 10.66 17.30
C GLY A 305 -12.36 12.18 17.43
N GLU A 306 -12.40 12.91 16.31
CA GLU A 306 -12.53 14.37 16.26
C GLU A 306 -13.97 14.76 15.88
N THR A 307 -14.51 15.77 16.58
CA THR A 307 -15.85 16.31 16.32
C THR A 307 -15.87 17.22 15.10
N ASP A 308 -14.78 17.97 14.89
CA ASP A 308 -14.53 18.76 13.69
C ASP A 308 -13.34 18.16 12.95
N GLN A 309 -13.62 17.60 11.77
CA GLN A 309 -12.60 16.95 10.97
C GLN A 309 -11.92 17.90 9.97
N SER A 310 -12.30 19.18 9.95
CA SER A 310 -11.75 20.17 9.01
C SER A 310 -10.51 20.90 9.54
N GLY A 311 -9.77 21.55 8.64
CA GLY A 311 -8.69 22.48 9.03
C GLY A 311 -7.42 21.83 9.58
N PHE A 312 -7.19 20.54 9.35
CA PHE A 312 -5.93 19.88 9.71
C PHE A 312 -4.79 20.28 8.78
N TYR A 313 -3.57 20.41 9.28
CA TYR A 313 -2.38 20.71 8.49
C TYR A 313 -1.13 20.08 9.07
N VAL A 314 -0.12 19.86 8.23
CA VAL A 314 1.18 19.38 8.70
C VAL A 314 1.85 20.52 9.45
N MET A 315 2.30 20.28 10.68
CA MET A 315 3.09 21.23 11.45
C MET A 315 4.58 21.07 11.21
N ASN A 316 5.02 19.80 11.19
CA ASN A 316 6.41 19.44 11.00
C ASN A 316 6.59 18.03 10.46
N ILE A 317 7.70 17.86 9.75
CA ILE A 317 8.33 16.57 9.49
C ILE A 317 9.59 16.56 10.34
N ALA A 318 9.57 15.83 11.44
CA ALA A 318 10.73 15.70 12.31
C ALA A 318 11.60 14.55 11.80
N THR A 319 12.91 14.73 11.77
CA THR A 319 13.84 13.63 11.46
C THR A 319 14.80 13.45 12.61
N ASN A 320 15.16 12.19 12.86
CA ASN A 320 16.33 11.85 13.66
C ASN A 320 17.13 10.77 12.93
N ARG A 321 18.17 10.26 13.58
CA ARG A 321 19.05 9.24 13.00
C ARG A 321 18.28 7.99 12.53
N ASP A 322 17.22 7.58 13.22
CA ASP A 322 16.52 6.31 13.00
C ASP A 322 15.04 6.43 12.60
N THR A 323 14.42 7.61 12.76
CA THR A 323 12.98 7.82 12.54
C THR A 323 12.65 9.03 11.68
N LEU A 324 11.54 8.91 10.96
CA LEU A 324 10.82 9.98 10.28
C LEU A 324 9.51 10.21 11.05
N GLY A 325 9.45 11.32 11.77
CA GLY A 325 8.30 11.78 12.52
C GLY A 325 7.42 12.74 11.71
N LEU A 326 6.12 12.66 11.92
CA LEU A 326 5.12 13.55 11.35
C LEU A 326 4.27 14.13 12.48
N SER A 327 4.04 15.45 12.43
CA SER A 327 3.07 16.10 13.30
C SER A 327 2.04 16.85 12.46
N ILE A 328 0.76 16.64 12.76
CA ILE A 328 -0.36 17.41 12.19
C ILE A 328 -1.14 18.10 13.30
N LYS A 329 -1.89 19.15 12.96
CA LYS A 329 -2.71 19.92 13.91
C LYS A 329 -3.90 20.56 13.22
N ASN A 330 -4.99 20.78 13.96
CA ASN A 330 -6.17 21.51 13.46
C ASN A 330 -6.24 22.96 14.00
N ASP A 331 -7.21 23.74 13.51
CA ASP A 331 -7.42 25.13 13.92
C ASP A 331 -7.81 25.29 15.41
N GLN A 332 -8.25 24.23 16.07
CA GLN A 332 -8.57 24.20 17.51
C GLN A 332 -7.34 23.93 18.39
N ASN A 333 -6.16 23.78 17.78
CA ASN A 333 -4.91 23.38 18.41
C ASN A 333 -4.82 21.92 18.91
N HIS A 334 -5.68 21.02 18.44
CA HIS A 334 -5.53 19.59 18.68
C HIS A 334 -4.37 19.07 17.83
N ARG A 335 -3.35 18.49 18.47
CA ARG A 335 -2.13 18.04 17.81
C ARG A 335 -2.07 16.53 17.74
N PHE A 336 -1.45 16.01 16.69
CA PHE A 336 -1.16 14.59 16.56
C PHE A 336 0.31 14.39 16.19
N TYR A 337 0.90 13.28 16.64
CA TYR A 337 2.28 12.94 16.32
C TYR A 337 2.47 11.43 16.22
N GLY A 338 3.28 11.01 15.26
CA GLY A 338 3.71 9.64 15.08
C GLY A 338 4.97 9.57 14.25
N GLU A 339 5.59 8.40 14.18
CA GLU A 339 6.84 8.20 13.48
C GLU A 339 6.94 6.81 12.86
N ILE A 340 7.70 6.72 11.77
CA ILE A 340 8.15 5.44 11.23
C ILE A 340 9.66 5.32 11.42
N ARG A 341 10.14 4.09 11.55
CA ARG A 341 11.58 3.82 11.67
C ARG A 341 12.16 3.43 10.33
N TYR A 342 13.29 4.03 9.95
CA TYR A 342 14.00 3.70 8.71
C TYR A 342 14.45 2.24 8.64
N ASP A 343 14.78 1.64 9.79
CA ASP A 343 15.23 0.24 9.88
C ASP A 343 14.12 -0.80 9.79
N LYS A 344 12.85 -0.36 9.84
CA LYS A 344 11.65 -1.20 9.74
C LYS A 344 10.81 -0.94 8.49
N SER A 345 11.20 0.05 7.68
CA SER A 345 10.41 0.51 6.54
C SER A 345 11.06 0.09 5.23
N ASP A 346 10.23 -0.21 4.23
CA ASP A 346 10.70 -0.56 2.89
C ASP A 346 10.54 0.62 1.92
N PHE A 347 11.68 1.24 1.58
CA PHE A 347 11.74 2.37 0.65
C PHE A 347 11.78 1.98 -0.82
N LEU A 348 11.71 0.69 -1.15
CA LEU A 348 11.68 0.21 -2.54
C LEU A 348 10.27 -0.21 -2.96
N SER A 349 9.47 -0.67 -2.00
CA SER A 349 8.09 -1.06 -2.22
C SER A 349 7.22 0.15 -2.57
N SER A 350 6.45 0.04 -3.65
CA SER A 350 5.41 1.03 -3.99
C SER A 350 4.17 0.94 -3.10
N LYS A 351 4.11 -0.04 -2.19
CA LYS A 351 3.00 -0.19 -1.24
C LYS A 351 3.08 0.91 -0.19
N PRO A 352 1.98 1.64 0.07
CA PRO A 352 1.98 2.66 1.10
C PRO A 352 2.32 2.08 2.49
N ALA A 353 3.27 2.69 3.17
CA ALA A 353 3.49 2.51 4.60
C ALA A 353 2.51 3.39 5.39
N GLU A 354 2.24 3.03 6.64
CA GLU A 354 1.35 3.79 7.52
C GLU A 354 2.13 4.48 8.64
N ILE A 355 1.87 5.77 8.84
CA ILE A 355 2.28 6.52 10.02
C ILE A 355 1.04 6.70 10.89
N ARG A 356 0.98 5.96 12.01
CA ARG A 356 -0.07 6.15 13.02
C ARG A 356 0.31 7.31 13.93
N LEU A 357 -0.55 8.33 13.96
CA LEU A 357 -0.42 9.54 14.73
C LEU A 357 -1.33 9.48 15.96
N GLU A 358 -0.72 9.58 17.14
CA GLU A 358 -1.45 9.60 18.41
C GLU A 358 -1.79 11.05 18.79
N ALA A 359 -2.92 11.22 19.48
CA ALA A 359 -3.30 12.49 20.09
C ALA A 359 -2.20 13.04 21.01
N ARG A 360 -1.95 14.34 20.87
CA ARG A 360 -1.05 15.18 21.67
C ARG A 360 -1.77 16.48 21.96
N GLU A 361 -1.35 17.18 23.02
CA GLU A 361 -1.70 18.59 23.30
C GLU A 361 -3.12 19.04 22.88
N ASN A 362 -4.05 19.09 23.82
CA ASN A 362 -5.44 19.51 23.62
C ASN A 362 -6.32 18.58 22.76
N ALA A 363 -5.75 17.64 22.00
CA ALA A 363 -6.52 16.61 21.31
C ALA A 363 -7.21 15.65 22.32
N PRO A 364 -8.43 15.16 22.04
CA PRO A 364 -9.06 14.09 22.81
C PRO A 364 -8.15 12.86 22.88
N SER A 365 -8.05 12.22 24.05
CA SER A 365 -7.18 11.05 24.20
C SER A 365 -7.58 9.89 23.28
N THR A 366 -8.85 9.83 22.91
CA THR A 366 -9.44 8.83 22.00
C THR A 366 -9.23 9.14 20.52
N ALA A 367 -8.71 10.32 20.18
CA ALA A 367 -8.49 10.72 18.81
C ALA A 367 -7.18 10.13 18.26
N SER A 368 -7.16 9.85 16.96
CA SER A 368 -5.94 9.44 16.27
C SER A 368 -6.02 9.79 14.79
N ALA A 369 -4.88 9.74 14.10
CA ALA A 369 -4.85 9.87 12.66
C ALA A 369 -3.93 8.81 12.04
N GLU A 370 -4.23 8.39 10.82
CA GLU A 370 -3.43 7.46 10.04
C GLU A 370 -3.07 8.12 8.71
N VAL A 371 -1.77 8.15 8.39
CA VAL A 371 -1.26 8.73 7.14
C VAL A 371 -0.60 7.62 6.33
N LYS A 372 -1.12 7.35 5.13
CA LYS A 372 -0.51 6.39 4.21
C LYS A 372 0.45 7.10 3.28
N ILE A 373 1.66 6.57 3.16
CA ILE A 373 2.75 7.16 2.38
C ILE A 373 3.49 6.13 1.53
N ASN A 374 3.59 6.39 0.23
CA ASN A 374 4.39 5.58 -0.69
C ASN A 374 5.88 5.94 -0.55
N LEU A 375 6.60 5.18 0.28
CA LEU A 375 8.01 5.42 0.57
C LEU A 375 8.93 5.24 -0.65
N SER A 376 8.52 4.51 -1.69
CA SER A 376 9.31 4.42 -2.94
C SER A 376 9.48 5.75 -3.66
N LYS A 377 8.62 6.74 -3.38
CA LYS A 377 8.68 8.11 -3.91
C LYS A 377 9.37 9.10 -2.99
N LEU A 378 9.66 8.70 -1.75
CA LEU A 378 10.27 9.56 -0.74
C LEU A 378 11.75 9.20 -0.53
N LYS A 379 12.64 10.14 -0.80
CA LYS A 379 14.02 10.03 -0.32
C LYS A 379 14.03 10.34 1.17
N ALA A 380 14.59 9.43 1.97
CA ALA A 380 14.64 9.60 3.43
C ALA A 380 15.31 10.95 3.79
N PRO A 381 14.60 11.88 4.44
CA PRO A 381 15.14 13.20 4.72
C PRO A 381 16.18 13.15 5.84
N VAL A 382 17.30 13.84 5.64
CA VAL A 382 18.39 13.98 6.63
C VAL A 382 18.13 15.09 7.64
N GLU A 383 17.24 16.03 7.32
CA GLU A 383 16.89 17.18 8.16
C GLU A 383 15.37 17.35 8.27
N GLY A 384 14.92 17.92 9.40
CA GLY A 384 13.51 18.15 9.68
C GLY A 384 13.00 19.47 9.10
N VAL A 385 11.68 19.56 8.93
CA VAL A 385 10.99 20.73 8.39
C VAL A 385 9.90 21.19 9.35
N TYR A 386 9.77 22.50 9.58
CA TYR A 386 8.91 23.08 10.61
C TYR A 386 8.23 24.37 10.15
N GLY A 387 7.15 24.78 10.83
CA GLY A 387 6.60 26.14 10.75
C GLY A 387 5.46 26.31 9.75
N PHE A 388 4.68 25.26 9.50
CA PHE A 388 3.56 25.25 8.57
C PHE A 388 2.22 25.49 9.28
N ASP A 389 1.25 26.02 8.51
CA ASP A 389 -0.13 26.28 8.94
C ASP A 389 -1.17 25.79 7.91
N SER A 390 -2.46 25.96 8.23
CA SER A 390 -3.58 25.56 7.37
C SER A 390 -3.62 26.23 6.00
N SER A 391 -3.04 27.43 5.86
CA SER A 391 -2.91 28.09 4.56
C SER A 391 -1.85 27.44 3.66
N THR A 392 -0.90 26.73 4.27
CA THR A 392 0.22 26.08 3.57
C THR A 392 0.04 24.59 3.36
N THR A 393 -0.67 23.87 4.23
CA THR A 393 -0.84 22.40 4.11
C THR A 393 -2.19 21.90 4.64
N GLY A 394 -3.26 22.69 4.54
CA GLY A 394 -4.60 22.29 5.00
C GLY A 394 -5.11 21.01 4.33
N ILE A 395 -5.84 20.13 5.02
CA ILE A 395 -6.45 18.92 4.44
C ILE A 395 -7.70 19.30 3.64
N ASN A 396 -7.88 18.70 2.47
CA ASN A 396 -9.11 18.85 1.69
C ASN A 396 -10.24 18.05 2.33
N ASN A 397 -11.44 18.63 2.38
CA ASN A 397 -12.62 17.95 2.94
C ASN A 397 -12.92 16.59 2.31
N ASN A 398 -12.61 16.40 1.02
CA ASN A 398 -12.84 15.13 0.34
C ASN A 398 -11.86 14.01 0.76
N CYS A 399 -10.74 14.35 1.41
CA CYS A 399 -9.81 13.37 1.96
C CYS A 399 -10.01 13.12 3.45
N ILE A 400 -10.96 13.81 4.06
CA ILE A 400 -11.43 13.45 5.38
C ILE A 400 -12.27 12.18 5.25
N GLN A 401 -12.02 11.22 6.13
CA GLN A 401 -12.84 10.04 6.26
C GLN A 401 -14.30 10.38 6.49
N GLN A 402 -15.14 10.00 5.55
CA GLN A 402 -16.57 10.19 5.68
C GLN A 402 -17.14 9.15 6.64
N LYS A 403 -18.09 9.59 7.46
CA LYS A 403 -18.91 8.70 8.26
C LYS A 403 -19.97 8.08 7.36
N GLU A 404 -20.16 6.79 7.49
CA GLU A 404 -21.15 6.04 6.70
C GLU A 404 -21.72 4.89 7.53
N LEU A 405 -23.01 4.62 7.37
CA LEU A 405 -23.66 3.42 7.90
C LEU A 405 -23.68 2.36 6.82
N ILE A 406 -22.90 1.31 7.00
CA ILE A 406 -22.71 0.24 6.02
C ILE A 406 -23.65 -0.91 6.36
N LEU A 407 -24.75 -1.02 5.61
CA LEU A 407 -25.79 -2.03 5.80
C LEU A 407 -25.95 -2.89 4.53
N THR A 408 -26.29 -4.18 4.70
CA THR A 408 -26.75 -5.00 3.58
C THR A 408 -28.14 -4.55 3.13
N ALA A 409 -28.50 -4.82 1.87
CA ALA A 409 -29.79 -4.41 1.31
C ALA A 409 -31.00 -4.94 2.11
N TYR A 410 -30.89 -6.15 2.65
CA TYR A 410 -31.89 -6.75 3.51
C TYR A 410 -31.27 -7.66 4.58
N THR A 411 -32.09 -8.04 5.54
CA THR A 411 -31.81 -9.07 6.54
C THR A 411 -33.08 -9.90 6.80
N PRO A 412 -33.03 -11.23 6.65
CA PRO A 412 -34.14 -12.09 7.03
C PRO A 412 -34.27 -12.24 8.55
N VAL A 413 -35.50 -12.46 9.03
CA VAL A 413 -35.81 -12.85 10.41
C VAL A 413 -36.97 -13.83 10.41
N VAL A 414 -36.82 -14.94 11.14
CA VAL A 414 -37.82 -16.02 11.17
C VAL A 414 -38.90 -15.71 12.20
N GLU A 415 -40.15 -16.00 11.87
CA GLU A 415 -41.27 -15.88 12.79
C GLU A 415 -41.01 -16.61 14.11
N GLY A 416 -41.08 -15.88 15.23
CA GLY A 416 -40.86 -16.42 16.56
C GLY A 416 -39.39 -16.57 16.98
N VAL A 417 -38.42 -16.24 16.12
CA VAL A 417 -36.98 -16.25 16.42
C VAL A 417 -36.42 -14.85 16.20
N ASP A 418 -36.13 -14.14 17.29
CA ASP A 418 -35.64 -12.77 17.21
C ASP A 418 -34.13 -12.70 16.95
N ILE A 419 -33.70 -11.66 16.23
CA ILE A 419 -32.30 -11.30 16.01
C ILE A 419 -32.13 -9.88 16.53
N ILE A 420 -31.16 -9.69 17.42
CA ILE A 420 -30.81 -8.37 17.93
C ILE A 420 -29.63 -7.84 17.14
N GLN A 421 -29.80 -6.69 16.46
CA GLN A 421 -28.74 -6.01 15.74
C GLN A 421 -28.15 -4.84 16.53
N TYR A 422 -26.84 -4.64 16.44
CA TYR A 422 -26.06 -3.59 17.10
C TYR A 422 -25.50 -2.64 16.04
N PRO A 423 -26.13 -1.47 15.83
CA PRO A 423 -25.74 -0.50 14.79
C PRO A 423 -24.29 -0.02 14.87
N ASP A 424 -23.67 -0.05 16.05
CA ASP A 424 -22.26 0.33 16.22
C ASP A 424 -21.35 -0.48 15.30
N ASN A 425 -21.71 -1.73 14.99
CA ASN A 425 -20.94 -2.58 14.07
C ASN A 425 -21.06 -2.20 12.59
N ALA A 426 -21.89 -1.20 12.25
CA ALA A 426 -22.13 -0.72 10.88
C ALA A 426 -21.59 0.70 10.64
N LEU A 427 -21.24 1.45 11.71
CA LEU A 427 -20.75 2.81 11.58
C LEU A 427 -19.23 2.84 11.39
N ILE A 428 -18.81 3.31 10.22
CA ILE A 428 -17.40 3.57 9.93
C ILE A 428 -17.03 4.99 10.38
N ASN A 429 -15.82 5.16 10.93
CA ASN A 429 -15.23 6.46 11.31
C ASN A 429 -16.02 7.25 12.39
N GLY A 430 -16.81 6.57 13.22
CA GLY A 430 -17.69 7.22 14.22
C GLY A 430 -17.63 6.64 15.63
N ALA A 431 -16.43 6.32 16.13
CA ALA A 431 -16.20 5.59 17.40
C ALA A 431 -16.77 6.22 18.70
N SER A 432 -17.52 7.32 18.62
CA SER A 432 -18.21 7.95 19.76
C SER A 432 -19.56 8.56 19.39
N ASP A 433 -20.05 8.32 18.17
CA ASP A 433 -21.33 8.84 17.74
C ASP A 433 -22.48 7.92 18.17
N ASN A 434 -23.59 8.52 18.59
CA ASN A 434 -24.80 7.77 18.89
C ASN A 434 -25.58 7.52 17.61
N ILE A 435 -25.96 6.26 17.40
CA ILE A 435 -26.82 5.85 16.29
C ILE A 435 -28.26 5.70 16.81
N VAL A 436 -29.21 6.23 16.06
CA VAL A 436 -30.64 6.15 16.36
C VAL A 436 -31.39 5.38 15.28
N LEU A 437 -32.40 4.61 15.70
CA LEU A 437 -33.41 4.03 14.82
C LEU A 437 -34.49 5.08 14.55
N ILE A 438 -34.77 5.37 13.29
CA ILE A 438 -35.81 6.33 12.90
C ILE A 438 -37.17 5.63 12.95
N ASP A 439 -38.07 6.11 13.81
CA ASP A 439 -39.44 5.63 13.89
C ASP A 439 -40.31 6.13 12.73
N LYS A 440 -41.54 5.62 12.63
CA LYS A 440 -42.52 6.02 11.60
C LYS A 440 -42.89 7.51 11.59
N ASN A 441 -42.62 8.23 12.68
CA ASN A 441 -42.89 9.65 12.83
C ASN A 441 -41.62 10.51 12.58
N GLY A 442 -40.48 9.87 12.29
CA GLY A 442 -39.19 10.54 12.10
C GLY A 442 -38.40 10.78 13.40
N ASN A 443 -38.84 10.24 14.55
CA ASN A 443 -38.12 10.40 15.81
C ASN A 443 -37.01 9.35 15.94
N GLY A 444 -35.86 9.75 16.48
CA GLY A 444 -34.77 8.85 16.83
C GLY A 444 -35.05 8.04 18.09
N ILE A 445 -34.87 6.72 18.02
CA ILE A 445 -34.92 5.78 19.14
C ILE A 445 -33.49 5.32 19.44
N ASN A 446 -33.08 5.37 20.70
CA ASN A 446 -31.76 4.91 21.15
C ASN A 446 -31.53 3.42 20.82
N THR A 447 -30.33 3.09 20.33
CA THR A 447 -29.97 1.74 19.87
C THR A 447 -28.91 1.03 20.71
N GLN A 448 -28.47 1.59 21.85
CA GLN A 448 -27.40 1.05 22.69
C GLN A 448 -27.68 -0.36 23.24
N GLN A 449 -28.96 -0.72 23.41
CA GLN A 449 -29.37 -2.06 23.85
C GLN A 449 -29.54 -3.06 22.69
N GLY A 450 -29.30 -2.62 21.45
CA GLY A 450 -29.58 -3.34 20.22
C GLY A 450 -31.03 -3.20 19.75
N ILE A 451 -31.27 -3.59 18.50
CA ILE A 451 -32.54 -3.48 17.79
C ILE A 451 -33.10 -4.87 17.54
N SER A 452 -34.32 -5.13 18.00
CA SER A 452 -35.05 -6.37 17.70
C SER A 452 -35.58 -6.35 16.27
N LEU A 453 -35.05 -7.21 15.39
CA LEU A 453 -35.55 -7.33 14.01
C LEU A 453 -36.98 -7.86 13.98
N LEU A 454 -37.40 -8.70 14.93
CA LEU A 454 -38.76 -9.23 14.96
C LEU A 454 -39.79 -8.12 15.23
N LYS A 455 -39.46 -7.14 16.08
CA LYS A 455 -40.35 -6.03 16.49
C LYS A 455 -40.24 -4.79 15.63
N THR A 456 -39.21 -4.68 14.79
CA THR A 456 -38.96 -3.52 13.94
C THR A 456 -39.72 -3.60 12.62
N ASN A 457 -40.26 -2.47 12.18
CA ASN A 457 -40.94 -2.34 10.88
C ASN A 457 -39.91 -2.28 9.74
N SER A 458 -40.29 -2.73 8.55
CA SER A 458 -39.48 -2.57 7.33
C SER A 458 -39.85 -1.28 6.59
N PRO A 459 -38.88 -0.54 6.01
CA PRO A 459 -37.43 -0.71 6.20
C PRO A 459 -36.98 -0.26 7.59
N MET A 460 -35.94 -0.91 8.12
CA MET A 460 -35.21 -0.40 9.28
C MET A 460 -34.30 0.73 8.82
N THR A 461 -34.48 1.94 9.35
CA THR A 461 -33.68 3.12 8.98
C THR A 461 -32.86 3.60 10.18
N LEU A 462 -31.55 3.71 10.00
CA LEU A 462 -30.59 4.17 10.99
C LEU A 462 -30.03 5.53 10.59
N ALA A 463 -29.76 6.39 11.57
CA ALA A 463 -29.10 7.68 11.36
C ALA A 463 -28.21 8.03 12.56
N LEU A 464 -27.28 8.98 12.37
CA LEU A 464 -26.55 9.58 13.50
C LEU A 464 -27.44 10.59 14.22
N GLU A 465 -27.44 10.56 15.55
CA GLU A 465 -28.30 11.41 16.40
C GLU A 465 -28.12 12.91 16.12
N ASN A 466 -26.88 13.34 15.84
CA ASN A 466 -26.52 14.74 15.63
C ASN A 466 -26.19 15.09 14.16
N ASP A 467 -26.33 14.13 13.24
CA ASP A 467 -26.04 14.33 11.82
C ASP A 467 -26.98 13.48 10.93
N ASN A 468 -28.11 14.06 10.57
CA ASN A 468 -29.11 13.41 9.72
C ASN A 468 -28.66 13.22 8.26
N SER A 469 -27.49 13.71 7.86
CA SER A 469 -26.93 13.44 6.52
C SER A 469 -26.39 12.01 6.42
N VAL A 470 -25.92 11.44 7.53
CA VAL A 470 -25.48 10.05 7.64
C VAL A 470 -26.67 9.18 8.02
N LYS A 471 -27.25 8.53 7.02
CA LYS A 471 -28.40 7.62 7.18
C LYS A 471 -28.33 6.46 6.20
N ALA A 472 -28.80 5.30 6.63
CA ALA A 472 -28.92 4.11 5.78
C ALA A 472 -30.15 3.30 6.17
N SER A 473 -30.68 2.53 5.22
CA SER A 473 -31.85 1.68 5.42
C SER A 473 -31.57 0.26 4.95
N THR A 474 -32.18 -0.72 5.61
CA THR A 474 -32.15 -2.13 5.22
C THR A 474 -33.56 -2.73 5.34
N GLU A 475 -33.93 -3.60 4.41
CA GLU A 475 -35.22 -4.28 4.45
C GLU A 475 -35.20 -5.46 5.44
N ILE A 476 -36.24 -5.58 6.25
CA ILE A 476 -36.45 -6.73 7.13
C ILE A 476 -37.39 -7.71 6.42
N ILE A 477 -36.86 -8.86 6.00
CA ILE A 477 -37.65 -9.91 5.37
C ILE A 477 -38.18 -10.85 6.47
N LYS A 478 -39.50 -10.90 6.65
CA LYS A 478 -40.14 -11.85 7.57
C LYS A 478 -40.26 -13.21 6.88
N VAL A 479 -39.58 -14.22 7.43
CA VAL A 479 -39.56 -15.59 6.91
C VAL A 479 -40.48 -16.46 7.76
N LYS A 480 -41.31 -17.28 7.12
CA LYS A 480 -42.22 -18.17 7.83
C LYS A 480 -41.45 -19.24 8.59
N LYS A 481 -41.92 -19.59 9.79
CA LYS A 481 -41.28 -20.64 10.60
C LYS A 481 -41.26 -22.00 9.89
N GLN A 482 -42.28 -22.33 9.12
CA GLN A 482 -42.43 -23.58 8.38
C GLN A 482 -41.66 -23.65 7.05
N SER A 483 -40.89 -22.62 6.68
CA SER A 483 -40.18 -22.60 5.40
C SER A 483 -39.16 -23.74 5.31
N GLY A 484 -39.22 -24.53 4.24
CA GLY A 484 -38.42 -25.74 4.09
C GLY A 484 -38.85 -26.95 4.94
N ALA A 485 -40.04 -26.93 5.55
CA ALA A 485 -40.55 -28.07 6.31
C ALA A 485 -40.54 -29.38 5.50
N GLY A 486 -40.00 -30.44 6.09
CA GLY A 486 -39.85 -31.76 5.46
C GLY A 486 -38.69 -31.87 4.46
N LEU A 487 -37.94 -30.80 4.21
CA LEU A 487 -36.74 -30.83 3.38
C LEU A 487 -35.50 -31.15 4.23
N GLU A 488 -34.51 -31.79 3.61
CA GLU A 488 -33.15 -31.88 4.13
C GLU A 488 -32.22 -31.14 3.16
N LYS A 489 -31.41 -30.21 3.68
CA LYS A 489 -30.43 -29.44 2.89
C LYS A 489 -29.00 -29.78 3.26
N THR A 490 -28.16 -30.03 2.27
CA THR A 490 -26.72 -30.25 2.45
C THR A 490 -25.98 -28.92 2.45
N VAL A 491 -25.26 -28.62 3.53
CA VAL A 491 -24.62 -27.32 3.75
C VAL A 491 -23.13 -27.49 3.99
N LEU A 492 -22.32 -26.68 3.31
CA LEU A 492 -20.89 -26.58 3.55
C LEU A 492 -20.56 -25.24 4.23
N PHE A 493 -19.87 -25.28 5.35
CA PHE A 493 -19.29 -24.08 5.97
C PHE A 493 -17.82 -23.94 5.60
N LEU A 494 -17.47 -22.93 4.82
CA LEU A 494 -16.11 -22.59 4.42
C LEU A 494 -15.63 -21.37 5.21
N GLY A 495 -14.50 -21.47 5.90
CA GLY A 495 -14.10 -20.40 6.79
C GLY A 495 -12.68 -20.41 7.31
N ASP A 496 -12.45 -19.50 8.23
CA ASP A 496 -11.20 -19.30 8.95
C ASP A 496 -11.25 -19.85 10.39
N SER A 497 -10.66 -19.14 11.36
CA SER A 497 -10.70 -19.49 12.77
C SER A 497 -12.10 -19.48 13.37
N LEU A 498 -13.00 -18.60 12.92
CA LEU A 498 -14.38 -18.52 13.44
C LEU A 498 -15.16 -19.81 13.19
N ILE A 499 -14.95 -20.43 12.03
CA ILE A 499 -15.51 -21.74 11.70
C ILE A 499 -14.69 -22.86 12.35
N ASN A 500 -13.36 -22.74 12.40
CA ASN A 500 -12.49 -23.77 12.98
C ASN A 500 -12.69 -24.00 14.49
N GLU A 501 -13.21 -23.02 15.24
CA GLU A 501 -13.58 -23.21 16.65
C GLU A 501 -14.73 -24.23 16.82
N ASN A 502 -15.42 -24.61 15.75
CA ASN A 502 -16.50 -25.60 15.72
C ASN A 502 -17.74 -25.23 16.55
N ALA A 503 -17.71 -24.10 17.29
CA ALA A 503 -18.82 -23.62 18.11
C ALA A 503 -19.94 -23.00 17.26
N TYR A 504 -19.59 -22.16 16.30
CA TYR A 504 -20.56 -21.47 15.44
C TYR A 504 -21.44 -22.44 14.65
N THR A 505 -20.84 -23.40 13.96
CA THR A 505 -21.57 -24.43 13.19
C THR A 505 -22.39 -25.35 14.10
N ASN A 506 -21.93 -25.61 15.33
CA ASN A 506 -22.72 -26.36 16.33
C ASN A 506 -24.00 -25.60 16.72
N CYS A 507 -23.89 -24.29 16.96
CA CYS A 507 -25.05 -23.47 17.27
C CYS A 507 -26.06 -23.42 16.12
N VAL A 508 -25.62 -23.53 14.86
CA VAL A 508 -26.55 -23.65 13.72
C VAL A 508 -27.27 -25.00 13.77
N LEU A 509 -26.56 -26.11 14.02
CA LEU A 509 -27.18 -27.43 14.18
C LEU A 509 -28.23 -27.44 15.31
N GLU A 510 -27.91 -26.86 16.47
CA GLU A 510 -28.83 -26.75 17.62
C GLU A 510 -30.15 -26.06 17.25
N LEU A 511 -30.13 -25.08 16.34
CA LEU A 511 -31.34 -24.39 15.88
C LEU A 511 -32.23 -25.28 14.98
N PHE A 512 -31.63 -26.24 14.27
CA PHE A 512 -32.36 -27.17 13.39
C PHE A 512 -32.80 -28.47 14.11
N GLU A 513 -32.30 -28.78 15.31
CA GLU A 513 -32.73 -29.96 16.07
C GLU A 513 -34.25 -30.00 16.36
N ASN A 514 -34.88 -28.82 16.44
CA ASN A 514 -36.31 -28.66 16.72
C ASN A 514 -37.05 -27.92 15.59
N ASP A 515 -36.47 -27.86 14.39
CA ASP A 515 -37.07 -27.27 13.19
C ASP A 515 -37.66 -28.36 12.29
N ASP A 516 -38.68 -28.02 11.50
CA ASP A 516 -39.29 -28.96 10.55
C ASP A 516 -38.42 -29.19 9.30
N MET A 517 -37.44 -28.30 9.06
CA MET A 517 -36.38 -28.44 8.06
C MET A 517 -35.15 -29.08 8.71
N ASN A 518 -34.49 -29.99 8.00
CA ASN A 518 -33.23 -30.59 8.44
C ASN A 518 -32.04 -30.05 7.63
N ILE A 519 -30.85 -30.07 8.25
CA ILE A 519 -29.60 -29.79 7.55
C ILE A 519 -28.57 -30.91 7.77
N LYS A 520 -27.74 -31.14 6.76
CA LYS A 520 -26.60 -32.05 6.80
C LYS A 520 -25.33 -31.28 6.50
N LEU A 521 -24.41 -31.24 7.46
CA LEU A 521 -23.12 -30.57 7.26
C LEU A 521 -22.10 -31.48 6.59
N ILE A 522 -21.34 -30.94 5.63
CA ILE A 522 -20.22 -31.62 4.95
C ILE A 522 -18.91 -30.87 5.17
N GLY A 523 -17.79 -31.59 5.07
CA GLY A 523 -16.47 -31.04 5.36
C GLY A 523 -15.43 -32.11 5.72
N THR A 524 -14.16 -31.73 5.68
CA THR A 524 -13.00 -32.57 6.05
C THR A 524 -12.55 -32.32 7.49
N ARG A 525 -13.11 -31.31 8.17
CA ARG A 525 -12.78 -30.91 9.53
C ARG A 525 -14.03 -30.92 10.42
N GLY A 526 -13.83 -30.78 11.72
CA GLY A 526 -14.89 -30.78 12.72
C GLY A 526 -15.14 -32.17 13.32
N THR A 527 -16.32 -32.36 13.88
CA THR A 527 -16.77 -33.67 14.39
C THR A 527 -17.64 -34.38 13.35
N GLU A 528 -18.04 -35.62 13.62
CA GLU A 528 -18.80 -36.44 12.65
C GLU A 528 -20.10 -35.79 12.17
N GLN A 529 -20.84 -35.15 13.10
CA GLN A 529 -22.11 -34.46 12.81
C GLN A 529 -21.93 -32.98 12.50
N ASN A 530 -20.85 -32.36 13.01
CA ASN A 530 -20.55 -30.95 12.84
C ASN A 530 -19.31 -30.78 11.96
N LYS A 531 -19.48 -31.12 10.67
CA LYS A 531 -18.41 -31.03 9.66
C LYS A 531 -18.32 -29.64 9.07
N HIS A 532 -17.09 -29.21 8.75
CA HIS A 532 -16.84 -27.90 8.16
C HIS A 532 -15.49 -27.86 7.42
N GLU A 533 -15.22 -26.73 6.78
CA GLU A 533 -13.97 -26.36 6.11
C GLU A 533 -13.42 -25.05 6.71
N GLY A 534 -13.22 -25.07 8.03
CA GLY A 534 -12.69 -23.94 8.80
C GLY A 534 -11.22 -24.15 9.11
N ARG A 535 -10.35 -23.18 8.82
CA ARG A 535 -8.91 -23.25 9.11
C ARG A 535 -8.41 -21.97 9.79
N GLY A 536 -7.89 -22.11 11.01
CA GLY A 536 -7.40 -20.96 11.77
C GLY A 536 -6.31 -20.18 11.04
N GLY A 537 -6.51 -18.86 10.89
CA GLY A 537 -5.56 -17.96 10.24
C GLY A 537 -5.49 -18.04 8.71
N TRP A 538 -6.44 -18.74 8.07
CA TRP A 538 -6.52 -18.82 6.61
C TRP A 538 -7.31 -17.65 6.01
N SER A 539 -6.83 -17.15 4.88
CA SER A 539 -7.41 -16.12 4.03
C SER A 539 -8.04 -16.76 2.77
N ALA A 540 -8.80 -15.98 1.99
CA ALA A 540 -9.28 -16.42 0.67
C ALA A 540 -8.09 -16.69 -0.28
N TYR A 541 -7.04 -15.87 -0.19
CA TYR A 541 -5.75 -16.14 -0.86
C TYR A 541 -5.20 -17.53 -0.52
N ASP A 542 -5.17 -17.92 0.76
CA ASP A 542 -4.60 -19.21 1.16
C ASP A 542 -5.39 -20.38 0.56
N TYR A 543 -6.73 -20.26 0.54
CA TYR A 543 -7.57 -21.25 -0.11
C TYR A 543 -7.26 -21.37 -1.61
N CYS A 544 -6.93 -20.27 -2.28
CA CYS A 544 -6.63 -20.28 -3.71
C CYS A 544 -5.22 -20.73 -4.07
N ASN A 545 -4.24 -20.53 -3.18
CA ASN A 545 -2.81 -20.61 -3.56
C ASN A 545 -1.96 -21.49 -2.65
N GLU A 546 -2.31 -21.64 -1.37
CA GLU A 546 -1.45 -22.30 -0.39
C GLU A 546 -1.80 -23.77 -0.24
N THR A 547 -0.82 -24.65 -0.46
CA THR A 547 -1.01 -26.12 -0.32
C THR A 547 -1.10 -26.53 1.15
N THR A 548 -0.27 -25.93 2.01
CA THR A 548 -0.28 -26.18 3.45
C THR A 548 0.05 -24.93 4.24
N LYS A 549 -0.68 -24.66 5.33
CA LYS A 549 -0.43 -23.54 6.23
C LYS A 549 -0.91 -23.86 7.65
N TYR A 550 -0.09 -23.55 8.65
CA TYR A 550 -0.37 -23.77 10.09
C TYR A 550 -0.80 -25.21 10.43
N GLY A 551 -0.19 -26.21 9.77
CA GLY A 551 -0.52 -27.62 9.96
C GLY A 551 -1.80 -28.09 9.27
N PHE A 552 -2.47 -27.22 8.52
CA PHE A 552 -3.62 -27.58 7.68
C PHE A 552 -3.17 -27.82 6.24
N THR A 553 -3.78 -28.80 5.59
CA THR A 553 -3.67 -29.05 4.14
C THR A 553 -4.89 -28.50 3.43
N ASN A 554 -4.70 -27.97 2.23
CA ASN A 554 -5.76 -27.43 1.38
C ASN A 554 -6.42 -28.55 0.56
N PRO A 555 -7.68 -28.92 0.81
CA PRO A 555 -8.35 -30.00 0.09
C PRO A 555 -8.95 -29.53 -1.23
N PHE A 556 -8.90 -28.23 -1.54
CA PHE A 556 -9.46 -27.65 -2.74
C PHE A 556 -8.44 -27.46 -3.87
N LEU A 557 -7.13 -27.63 -3.61
CA LEU A 557 -6.14 -27.45 -4.66
C LEU A 557 -6.01 -28.68 -5.54
N ASN A 558 -6.26 -28.49 -6.83
CA ASN A 558 -5.96 -29.42 -7.90
C ASN A 558 -4.93 -28.78 -8.83
N ASN A 559 -3.73 -29.37 -8.92
CA ASN A 559 -2.60 -28.81 -9.68
C ASN A 559 -2.30 -27.33 -9.35
N GLY A 560 -2.37 -26.98 -8.06
CA GLY A 560 -2.07 -25.64 -7.56
C GLY A 560 -3.15 -24.58 -7.80
N LYS A 561 -4.38 -24.99 -8.17
CA LYS A 561 -5.52 -24.08 -8.35
C LYS A 561 -6.72 -24.54 -7.53
N PHE A 562 -7.51 -23.58 -7.03
CA PHE A 562 -8.79 -23.88 -6.38
C PHE A 562 -9.74 -24.59 -7.35
N ASP A 563 -10.22 -25.76 -6.95
CA ASP A 563 -11.10 -26.63 -7.73
C ASP A 563 -12.12 -27.29 -6.80
N PHE A 564 -13.32 -26.71 -6.77
CA PHE A 564 -14.42 -27.20 -5.93
C PHE A 564 -14.93 -28.57 -6.40
N SER A 565 -14.92 -28.84 -7.70
CA SER A 565 -15.36 -30.14 -8.25
C SER A 565 -14.40 -31.26 -7.83
N TYR A 566 -13.10 -30.99 -7.84
CA TYR A 566 -12.09 -31.91 -7.31
C TYR A 566 -12.32 -32.18 -5.82
N TYR A 567 -12.59 -31.14 -5.02
CA TYR A 567 -12.91 -31.28 -3.60
C TYR A 567 -14.13 -32.20 -3.37
N MET A 568 -15.25 -31.92 -4.04
CA MET A 568 -16.49 -32.70 -3.89
C MET A 568 -16.26 -34.18 -4.25
N LYS A 569 -15.61 -34.43 -5.38
CA LYS A 569 -15.28 -35.78 -5.85
C LYS A 569 -14.35 -36.52 -4.89
N ASN A 570 -13.26 -35.89 -4.44
CA ASN A 570 -12.23 -36.56 -3.64
C ASN A 570 -12.71 -36.89 -2.21
N ASN A 571 -13.74 -36.17 -1.74
CA ASN A 571 -14.34 -36.41 -0.43
C ASN A 571 -15.65 -37.22 -0.48
N GLY A 572 -16.06 -37.67 -1.67
CA GLY A 572 -17.25 -38.52 -1.84
C GLY A 572 -18.57 -37.78 -1.59
N TYR A 573 -18.64 -36.51 -1.96
CA TYR A 573 -19.86 -35.70 -1.86
C TYR A 573 -20.53 -35.56 -3.23
N ASP A 574 -21.80 -35.93 -3.31
CA ASP A 574 -22.57 -35.90 -4.57
C ASP A 574 -23.43 -34.63 -4.72
N ASN A 575 -23.68 -33.88 -3.63
CA ASN A 575 -24.48 -32.66 -3.66
C ASN A 575 -24.01 -31.65 -2.60
N VAL A 576 -24.27 -30.37 -2.86
CA VAL A 576 -24.26 -29.29 -1.88
C VAL A 576 -25.32 -28.27 -2.29
N ASP A 577 -26.28 -28.01 -1.40
CA ASP A 577 -27.36 -27.06 -1.67
C ASP A 577 -26.90 -25.64 -1.35
N TYR A 578 -26.28 -25.47 -0.18
CA TYR A 578 -25.84 -24.16 0.31
C TYR A 578 -24.38 -24.17 0.75
N VAL A 579 -23.65 -23.09 0.46
CA VAL A 579 -22.30 -22.84 0.97
C VAL A 579 -22.31 -21.56 1.78
N VAL A 580 -21.98 -21.67 3.07
CA VAL A 580 -21.79 -20.51 3.95
C VAL A 580 -20.30 -20.17 3.96
N VAL A 581 -19.96 -18.97 3.53
CA VAL A 581 -18.58 -18.49 3.41
C VAL A 581 -18.34 -17.40 4.46
N SER A 582 -17.35 -17.62 5.32
CA SER A 582 -16.96 -16.70 6.39
C SER A 582 -15.43 -16.60 6.45
N ILE A 583 -14.87 -15.82 5.53
CA ILE A 583 -13.42 -15.53 5.35
C ILE A 583 -13.24 -14.05 4.98
N GLY A 584 -12.00 -13.57 4.88
CA GLY A 584 -11.71 -12.18 4.47
C GLY A 584 -10.99 -11.36 5.54
N VAL A 585 -11.23 -11.62 6.83
CA VAL A 585 -10.54 -10.89 7.92
C VAL A 585 -9.03 -11.14 7.87
N ASN A 586 -8.61 -12.37 7.57
CA ASN A 586 -7.19 -12.70 7.46
C ASN A 586 -6.55 -12.14 6.19
N ASP A 587 -7.31 -11.98 5.10
CA ASP A 587 -6.84 -11.35 3.85
C ASP A 587 -6.34 -9.93 4.10
N LEU A 588 -7.00 -9.18 4.99
CA LEU A 588 -6.60 -7.83 5.41
C LEU A 588 -5.25 -7.80 6.16
N ASN A 589 -4.77 -8.94 6.63
CA ASN A 589 -3.52 -9.07 7.38
C ASN A 589 -2.40 -9.76 6.58
N VAL A 590 -2.66 -10.18 5.33
CA VAL A 590 -1.63 -10.85 4.53
C VAL A 590 -0.61 -9.84 4.02
N VAL A 591 0.62 -9.98 4.49
CA VAL A 591 1.77 -9.22 4.00
C VAL A 591 1.94 -9.50 2.52
N GLY A 592 1.68 -8.51 1.66
CA GLY A 592 1.78 -8.72 0.21
C GLY A 592 0.52 -8.39 -0.58
N HIS A 593 -0.64 -8.31 0.05
CA HIS A 593 -1.89 -7.96 -0.63
C HIS A 593 -1.91 -6.47 -1.01
N ASN A 594 -2.39 -6.16 -2.21
CA ASN A 594 -2.21 -4.84 -2.83
C ASN A 594 -3.52 -4.03 -2.93
N SER A 595 -4.70 -4.65 -2.79
CA SER A 595 -6.00 -3.96 -2.79
C SER A 595 -7.16 -4.87 -2.33
N HIS A 596 -8.33 -4.29 -2.06
CA HIS A 596 -9.56 -5.08 -1.90
C HIS A 596 -9.94 -5.81 -3.20
N ASP A 597 -9.67 -5.24 -4.39
CA ASP A 597 -9.95 -5.90 -5.68
C ASP A 597 -9.20 -7.22 -5.82
N GLU A 598 -7.96 -7.30 -5.34
CA GLU A 598 -7.19 -8.54 -5.31
C GLU A 598 -7.89 -9.58 -4.42
N ILE A 599 -8.39 -9.17 -3.25
CA ILE A 599 -9.14 -10.05 -2.36
C ILE A 599 -10.43 -10.51 -3.05
N ILE A 600 -11.18 -9.59 -3.67
CA ILE A 600 -12.40 -9.91 -4.45
C ILE A 600 -12.11 -10.96 -5.52
N HIS A 601 -10.98 -10.89 -6.22
CA HIS A 601 -10.61 -11.90 -7.21
C HIS A 601 -10.51 -13.33 -6.64
N TYR A 602 -10.04 -13.48 -5.40
CA TYR A 602 -10.02 -14.79 -4.74
C TYR A 602 -11.44 -15.26 -4.37
N PHE A 603 -12.32 -14.36 -3.94
CA PHE A 603 -13.73 -14.69 -3.73
C PHE A 603 -14.41 -15.10 -5.03
N ASP A 604 -14.21 -14.36 -6.12
CA ASP A 604 -14.72 -14.70 -7.45
C ASP A 604 -14.21 -16.07 -7.90
N THR A 605 -12.93 -16.38 -7.66
CA THR A 605 -12.35 -17.70 -7.99
C THR A 605 -13.07 -18.82 -7.25
N ILE A 606 -13.31 -18.65 -5.94
CA ILE A 606 -14.02 -19.62 -5.12
C ILE A 606 -15.48 -19.77 -5.58
N PHE A 607 -16.21 -18.67 -5.74
CA PHE A 607 -17.63 -18.67 -6.08
C PHE A 607 -17.90 -19.23 -7.47
N ASN A 608 -17.09 -18.82 -8.46
CA ASN A 608 -17.18 -19.35 -9.81
C ASN A 608 -16.91 -20.86 -9.83
N SER A 609 -15.94 -21.35 -9.05
CA SER A 609 -15.67 -22.79 -8.97
C SER A 609 -16.82 -23.58 -8.33
N ILE A 610 -17.48 -23.02 -7.30
CA ILE A 610 -18.69 -23.59 -6.69
C ILE A 610 -19.82 -23.67 -7.73
N HIS A 611 -20.13 -22.57 -8.44
CA HIS A 611 -21.19 -22.58 -9.45
C HIS A 611 -20.85 -23.39 -10.70
N GLN A 612 -19.57 -23.59 -11.02
CA GLN A 612 -19.14 -24.54 -12.06
C GLN A 612 -19.44 -25.98 -11.69
N TYR A 613 -19.31 -26.34 -10.41
CA TYR A 613 -19.74 -27.65 -9.92
C TYR A 613 -21.27 -27.79 -10.00
N ASN A 614 -22.00 -26.81 -9.48
CA ASN A 614 -23.45 -26.76 -9.56
C ASN A 614 -23.97 -25.31 -9.55
N ALA A 615 -24.54 -24.88 -10.68
CA ALA A 615 -25.06 -23.51 -10.85
C ALA A 615 -26.27 -23.18 -9.95
N ASN A 616 -26.89 -24.19 -9.34
CA ASN A 616 -28.02 -24.00 -8.42
C ASN A 616 -27.60 -23.85 -6.96
N THR A 617 -26.34 -24.16 -6.61
CA THR A 617 -25.84 -24.00 -5.24
C THR A 617 -25.91 -22.54 -4.83
N LYS A 618 -26.48 -22.25 -3.66
CA LYS A 618 -26.55 -20.87 -3.13
C LYS A 618 -25.40 -20.59 -2.19
N ILE A 619 -24.81 -19.41 -2.31
CA ILE A 619 -23.68 -18.96 -1.50
C ILE A 619 -24.17 -17.87 -0.54
N ILE A 620 -24.07 -18.12 0.76
CA ILE A 620 -24.26 -17.10 1.79
C ILE A 620 -22.89 -16.58 2.17
N LEU A 621 -22.56 -15.36 1.74
CA LEU A 621 -21.35 -14.68 2.14
C LEU A 621 -21.63 -13.88 3.42
N ASN A 622 -21.06 -14.35 4.53
CA ASN A 622 -21.03 -13.60 5.77
C ASN A 622 -20.02 -12.46 5.65
N ILE A 623 -20.47 -11.22 5.82
CA ILE A 623 -19.54 -10.08 5.89
C ILE A 623 -18.62 -10.20 7.13
N PRO A 624 -17.40 -9.63 7.08
CA PRO A 624 -16.44 -9.68 8.18
C PRO A 624 -17.05 -9.32 9.55
N THR A 625 -16.73 -10.11 10.58
CA THR A 625 -17.13 -9.79 11.96
C THR A 625 -16.40 -8.53 12.46
N MET A 626 -17.04 -7.75 13.34
CA MET A 626 -16.39 -6.59 13.98
C MET A 626 -15.66 -7.00 15.27
N LEU A 627 -14.75 -6.14 15.74
CA LEU A 627 -13.95 -6.38 16.94
C LEU A 627 -14.71 -5.95 18.21
N PHE A 628 -14.22 -6.41 19.36
CA PHE A 628 -14.60 -5.87 20.66
C PHE A 628 -14.36 -4.37 20.69
N SER A 629 -15.38 -3.57 20.99
CA SER A 629 -15.32 -2.11 20.86
C SER A 629 -14.55 -1.45 21.99
N ILE A 630 -13.32 -1.08 21.69
CA ILE A 630 -12.44 -0.21 22.48
C ILE A 630 -11.63 0.68 21.54
N GLU A 631 -11.15 1.80 22.07
CA GLU A 631 -10.32 2.76 21.34
C GLU A 631 -9.16 2.13 20.56
N SER A 632 -8.50 1.12 21.13
CA SER A 632 -7.36 0.45 20.46
C SER A 632 -7.75 -0.40 19.25
N THR A 633 -9.04 -0.68 19.05
CA THR A 633 -9.57 -1.53 17.96
C THR A 633 -10.27 -0.74 16.84
N ASP A 634 -10.45 0.58 16.99
CA ASP A 634 -11.24 1.38 16.05
C ASP A 634 -10.69 1.37 14.62
N GLY A 635 -9.37 1.53 14.44
CA GLY A 635 -8.74 1.48 13.11
C GLY A 635 -8.93 0.13 12.42
N ALA A 636 -8.83 -0.98 13.18
CA ALA A 636 -9.07 -2.32 12.64
C ALA A 636 -10.56 -2.54 12.29
N LYS A 637 -11.48 -2.02 13.10
CA LYS A 637 -12.92 -2.03 12.80
C LYS A 637 -13.21 -1.28 11.50
N ASN A 638 -12.67 -0.07 11.35
CA ASN A 638 -12.86 0.72 10.13
C ASN A 638 -12.31 0.00 8.90
N THR A 639 -11.14 -0.66 9.01
CA THR A 639 -10.58 -1.48 7.93
C THR A 639 -11.52 -2.63 7.52
N ARG A 640 -12.14 -3.33 8.49
CA ARG A 640 -13.14 -4.38 8.19
C ARG A 640 -14.41 -3.83 7.56
N LEU A 641 -14.82 -2.62 7.94
CA LEU A 641 -15.97 -1.93 7.36
C LEU A 641 -15.70 -1.46 5.92
N GLU A 642 -14.52 -0.92 5.61
CA GLU A 642 -14.16 -0.58 4.22
C GLU A 642 -14.21 -1.83 3.32
N PHE A 643 -13.69 -2.95 3.80
CA PHE A 643 -13.76 -4.20 3.04
C PHE A 643 -15.20 -4.71 2.91
N THR A 644 -16.01 -4.56 3.95
CA THR A 644 -17.45 -4.86 3.91
C THR A 644 -18.16 -4.04 2.83
N LYS A 645 -17.83 -2.75 2.70
CA LYS A 645 -18.35 -1.89 1.64
C LYS A 645 -17.98 -2.41 0.25
N THR A 646 -16.72 -2.79 0.04
CA THR A 646 -16.29 -3.39 -1.25
C THR A 646 -17.03 -4.70 -1.54
N LEU A 647 -17.25 -5.56 -0.53
CA LEU A 647 -18.06 -6.77 -0.70
C LEU A 647 -19.51 -6.45 -1.08
N ILE A 648 -20.11 -5.44 -0.46
CA ILE A 648 -21.47 -4.97 -0.77
C ILE A 648 -21.53 -4.43 -2.20
N GLU A 649 -20.57 -3.61 -2.62
CA GLU A 649 -20.50 -3.05 -3.97
C GLU A 649 -20.37 -4.16 -5.03
N GLN A 650 -19.56 -5.18 -4.78
CA GLN A 650 -19.35 -6.29 -5.71
C GLN A 650 -20.53 -7.27 -5.76
N TYR A 651 -21.10 -7.63 -4.59
CA TYR A 651 -22.02 -8.77 -4.48
C TYR A 651 -23.47 -8.41 -4.17
N SER A 652 -23.81 -7.12 -4.00
CA SER A 652 -25.23 -6.73 -3.91
C SER A 652 -25.93 -6.92 -5.26
N ASN A 653 -27.22 -7.28 -5.24
CA ASN A 653 -28.02 -7.56 -6.43
C ASN A 653 -27.55 -8.80 -7.21
N LYS A 654 -26.82 -9.72 -6.56
CA LYS A 654 -26.33 -10.99 -7.10
C LYS A 654 -27.13 -12.21 -6.64
N GLU A 655 -28.33 -11.99 -6.09
CA GLU A 655 -29.21 -13.06 -5.62
C GLU A 655 -29.66 -13.97 -6.78
N LEU A 656 -29.85 -13.41 -7.98
CA LEU A 656 -30.12 -14.18 -9.20
C LEU A 656 -28.94 -15.06 -9.61
N ASP A 657 -27.72 -14.61 -9.32
CA ASP A 657 -26.49 -15.38 -9.51
C ASP A 657 -26.25 -16.37 -8.34
N GLY A 658 -27.17 -16.44 -7.37
CA GLY A 658 -27.11 -17.36 -6.23
C GLY A 658 -26.25 -16.87 -5.06
N ILE A 659 -25.84 -15.60 -5.03
CA ILE A 659 -24.98 -15.04 -3.98
C ILE A 659 -25.79 -14.11 -3.07
N TYR A 660 -25.70 -14.32 -1.77
CA TYR A 660 -26.48 -13.62 -0.73
C TYR A 660 -25.55 -13.06 0.33
N LEU A 661 -25.67 -11.77 0.63
CA LEU A 661 -24.87 -11.10 1.66
C LEU A 661 -25.56 -11.15 3.02
N SER A 662 -24.84 -11.63 4.03
CA SER A 662 -25.34 -11.78 5.40
C SER A 662 -24.60 -10.89 6.38
N ALA A 663 -25.34 -9.98 7.03
CA ALA A 663 -24.82 -9.02 8.01
C ALA A 663 -24.59 -9.64 9.41
N ILE A 664 -23.93 -10.79 9.50
CA ILE A 664 -23.74 -11.51 10.78
C ILE A 664 -23.03 -10.67 11.84
N SER A 665 -22.19 -9.71 11.43
CA SER A 665 -21.44 -8.84 12.32
C SER A 665 -22.36 -7.96 13.15
N MET A 666 -23.50 -7.54 12.62
CA MET A 666 -24.48 -6.74 13.34
C MET A 666 -25.13 -7.50 14.49
N ALA A 667 -25.16 -8.84 14.47
CA ALA A 667 -25.76 -9.63 15.55
C ALA A 667 -24.85 -9.77 16.79
N ILE A 668 -23.60 -9.34 16.71
CA ILE A 668 -22.61 -9.48 17.78
C ILE A 668 -22.63 -8.23 18.66
N ASN A 669 -22.92 -8.37 19.95
CA ASN A 669 -22.79 -7.24 20.87
C ASN A 669 -21.31 -6.82 20.98
N PRO A 670 -20.95 -5.58 20.58
CA PRO A 670 -19.56 -5.14 20.49
C PRO A 670 -18.83 -5.12 21.83
N SER A 671 -19.56 -5.09 22.96
CA SER A 671 -18.98 -5.01 24.30
C SER A 671 -19.24 -6.25 25.15
N MET A 672 -20.11 -7.19 24.75
CA MET A 672 -20.49 -8.32 25.64
C MET A 672 -20.30 -9.70 25.03
N ASN A 673 -20.17 -9.81 23.70
CA ASN A 673 -20.14 -11.10 23.01
C ASN A 673 -18.70 -11.61 22.73
N PHE A 674 -17.72 -11.16 23.50
CA PHE A 674 -16.31 -11.55 23.38
C PHE A 674 -15.80 -12.32 24.60
N LYS A 675 -14.62 -12.94 24.49
CA LYS A 675 -14.02 -13.75 25.55
C LYS A 675 -13.41 -12.86 26.63
N TRP A 676 -13.71 -13.16 27.88
CA TRP A 676 -13.26 -12.40 29.05
C TRP A 676 -12.37 -13.25 29.95
N THR A 677 -11.46 -12.59 30.66
CA THR A 677 -10.59 -13.17 31.69
C THR A 677 -10.69 -12.34 32.97
N GLU A 678 -10.66 -13.03 34.10
CA GLU A 678 -10.58 -12.36 35.41
C GLU A 678 -9.23 -11.68 35.60
N SER A 679 -9.23 -10.51 36.22
CA SER A 679 -8.00 -9.87 36.67
C SER A 679 -7.42 -10.61 37.89
N ILE A 680 -6.08 -10.69 37.96
CA ILE A 680 -5.37 -11.21 39.15
C ILE A 680 -5.74 -10.39 40.40
N ASP A 681 -5.90 -9.07 40.22
CA ASP A 681 -6.50 -8.19 41.23
C ASP A 681 -8.03 -8.19 41.06
N LYS A 682 -8.74 -8.84 41.99
CA LYS A 682 -10.20 -8.97 41.99
C LYS A 682 -10.94 -7.64 42.21
N SER A 683 -10.25 -6.56 42.55
CA SER A 683 -10.84 -5.22 42.61
C SER A 683 -11.00 -4.57 41.23
N GLN A 684 -10.36 -5.13 40.19
CA GLN A 684 -10.41 -4.64 38.82
C GLN A 684 -11.50 -5.35 38.00
N PRO A 685 -12.09 -4.67 36.99
CA PRO A 685 -13.04 -5.31 36.08
C PRO A 685 -12.40 -6.46 35.28
N MET A 686 -13.23 -7.35 34.75
CA MET A 686 -12.79 -8.38 33.80
C MET A 686 -12.13 -7.73 32.58
N LYS A 687 -11.14 -8.41 31.99
CA LYS A 687 -10.44 -7.96 30.79
C LYS A 687 -10.80 -8.85 29.61
N VAL A 688 -11.09 -8.23 28.46
CA VAL A 688 -11.23 -8.98 27.21
C VAL A 688 -9.91 -9.68 26.90
N SER A 689 -9.95 -10.99 26.63
CA SER A 689 -8.76 -11.78 26.29
C SER A 689 -8.60 -11.97 24.79
N ASP A 690 -9.68 -11.80 24.04
CA ASP A 690 -9.72 -11.95 22.60
C ASP A 690 -10.71 -10.93 22.02
N THR A 691 -10.19 -9.98 21.24
CA THR A 691 -10.99 -8.91 20.63
C THR A 691 -11.56 -9.31 19.27
N THR A 692 -11.24 -10.52 18.76
CA THR A 692 -11.68 -11.01 17.45
C THR A 692 -12.67 -12.16 17.56
N HIS A 693 -12.41 -13.15 18.42
CA HIS A 693 -13.26 -14.33 18.54
C HIS A 693 -14.40 -14.10 19.52
N PRO A 694 -15.66 -14.33 19.11
CA PRO A 694 -16.79 -14.26 20.00
C PRO A 694 -16.74 -15.30 21.12
N ASN A 695 -17.48 -15.04 22.20
CA ASN A 695 -17.86 -16.07 23.16
C ASN A 695 -19.08 -16.88 22.65
N MET A 696 -19.52 -17.87 23.41
CA MET A 696 -20.64 -18.73 23.01
C MET A 696 -21.95 -17.96 22.74
N HIS A 697 -22.21 -16.85 23.43
CA HIS A 697 -23.37 -16.01 23.14
C HIS A 697 -23.26 -15.33 21.78
N GLY A 698 -22.07 -14.81 21.44
CA GLY A 698 -21.81 -14.25 20.11
C GLY A 698 -21.94 -15.28 18.99
N TYR A 699 -21.40 -16.49 19.18
CA TYR A 699 -21.57 -17.58 18.20
C TYR A 699 -23.03 -17.99 18.00
N ARG A 700 -23.84 -18.01 19.06
CA ARG A 700 -25.29 -18.23 18.94
C ARG A 700 -25.98 -17.13 18.15
N ASN A 701 -25.63 -15.87 18.38
CA ASN A 701 -26.22 -14.76 17.63
C ASN A 701 -25.86 -14.81 16.13
N MET A 702 -24.61 -15.15 15.81
CA MET A 702 -24.20 -15.42 14.43
C MET A 702 -25.02 -16.59 13.83
N ALA A 703 -25.18 -17.68 14.57
CA ALA A 703 -25.95 -18.85 14.14
C ALA A 703 -27.41 -18.52 13.85
N THR A 704 -28.07 -17.72 14.70
CA THR A 704 -29.45 -17.29 14.47
C THR A 704 -29.61 -16.52 13.16
N THR A 705 -28.64 -15.67 12.83
CA THR A 705 -28.64 -14.92 11.56
C THR A 705 -28.51 -15.86 10.38
N THR A 706 -27.56 -16.81 10.42
CA THR A 706 -27.39 -17.81 9.36
C THR A 706 -28.58 -18.75 9.22
N TYR A 707 -29.18 -19.19 10.33
CA TYR A 707 -30.41 -19.94 10.34
C TYR A 707 -31.53 -19.19 9.58
N ALA A 708 -31.70 -17.89 9.83
CA ALA A 708 -32.69 -17.09 9.12
C ALA A 708 -32.43 -17.01 7.61
N PHE A 709 -31.17 -16.92 7.18
CA PHE A 709 -30.81 -17.00 5.76
C PHE A 709 -31.10 -18.38 5.16
N LEU A 710 -30.77 -19.47 5.84
CA LEU A 710 -31.05 -20.83 5.35
C LEU A 710 -32.56 -21.07 5.17
N LYS A 711 -33.38 -20.57 6.11
CA LYS A 711 -34.84 -20.63 6.04
C LYS A 711 -35.39 -19.73 4.93
N TYR A 712 -34.81 -18.54 4.74
CA TYR A 712 -35.16 -17.64 3.65
C TYR A 712 -34.90 -18.27 2.28
N LEU A 713 -33.73 -18.89 2.09
CA LEU A 713 -33.39 -19.59 0.86
C LEU A 713 -34.38 -20.74 0.57
N ALA A 714 -34.74 -21.51 1.60
CA ALA A 714 -35.75 -22.56 1.45
C ALA A 714 -37.15 -22.01 1.11
N GLU A 715 -37.50 -20.79 1.57
CA GLU A 715 -38.77 -20.14 1.25
C GLU A 715 -38.85 -19.66 -0.20
N ILE A 716 -37.76 -19.15 -0.76
CA ILE A 716 -37.75 -18.65 -2.15
C ILE A 716 -37.56 -19.76 -3.19
N GLU A 717 -37.18 -20.96 -2.77
CA GLU A 717 -37.08 -22.15 -3.62
C GLU A 717 -38.40 -22.93 -3.72
N GLY A 718 -39.27 -22.84 -2.70
CA GLY A 718 -40.56 -23.53 -2.62
C GLY A 718 -41.72 -22.70 -3.15
#